data_AF-A0A1V6FG44-F1
#
_entry.id   AF-A0A1V6FG44-F1
#
_cell.length_a   1.000
_cell.length_b   1.000
_cell.length_c   1.000
_cell.angle_alpha   90.00
_cell.angle_beta   90.00
_cell.angle_gamma   90.00
#
_symmetry.space_group_name_H-M   'P 1'
#
loop_
_entity.id
_entity.type
_entity.pdbx_description
1 polymer ?
#
loop_
_entity_poly.entity_id
_entity_poly.type
_entity_poly.pdbx_seq_one_letter_code
_entity_poly.pdbx_strand_id
1 'polypeptide(L)'
;MSTFLPPAFLCLTLSTALILSLNAQPARQTLDLLSKEHAPCKIVRPETTSRIEWQAINLLRNALQENSAKIPVITDVAANDASETEIVIGQTSRDALAGVTFDRIALGSQGFQIKVIGRRVFILGGSEHGTKKGVQHFLRTFASDDKSAASLALPADYDYAESQKYAISDVKIADRSLTDFAIIHLADDREPAFLLRDLVFQHTGLWLEIAAPDATKKPAILFSSQKPEAAGSFELLEQKGDVVLKTDLPGGFARGLHAFFASVVSRSQGSLVMPEAYAFRKTFEPAVLYSDFGARGDGMADDVEAILRAHAFANQHDLPVKADQDAKYYIGGTDATIAIQTDIDFGNAEFLIDDTNVENLAKPVFIVTSKLKAHPLKGVENLKRRQANLGVALPQRSLVCATDSNVKRYIRYGVNQNQGAAQTDVFIVEANGDVDPTTPILWDFNQITNLTVYPIDTTQLKITGGRFTTKVKADETRFVYYGRGLNVRRSNVLIEGIEHYITNEGDQGSAYSGFINVSLCADVTVRDTILTAHRTFWSKNAAGKPASLGTYDINGNRAVNVSFINCRQTNDINDRAYWGIMGSNYCKNLMYDGCSFSRFDAHMGVANATIRNSTLGWIGINAIGSGTLLIENTTSNGSTFVNLRSDYGATWEGDIIIRNCVFIPATGRKISASLIGGSHNDQHDFGYTCYMPKTITIDGFHIDDRNHPDTYEGPAIFANFNRKNTSDNYVEKYPYVKTEKVILKNVSTASGKPLRTSDNTYMFKDVKITFVDKD
;
A
#
# COMPACT_ATOMS: atom_id res chain seq x y z
N MET A 1 10.46 -106.33 -30.67
CA MET A 1 11.56 -105.33 -30.78
C MET A 1 10.97 -104.01 -30.29
N SER A 2 11.31 -103.56 -29.07
CA SER A 2 10.37 -102.78 -28.25
C SER A 2 10.57 -101.27 -28.32
N THR A 3 9.50 -100.57 -28.73
CA THR A 3 9.46 -99.17 -29.15
C THR A 3 8.37 -98.38 -28.40
N PHE A 4 8.70 -97.12 -28.07
CA PHE A 4 7.92 -95.86 -28.07
C PHE A 4 6.52 -95.72 -27.39
N LEU A 5 6.38 -94.54 -26.71
CA LEU A 5 5.18 -93.75 -26.29
C LEU A 5 4.46 -94.12 -24.94
N PRO A 6 3.68 -93.19 -24.31
CA PRO A 6 3.91 -92.32 -23.11
C PRO A 6 3.15 -92.80 -21.81
N PRO A 7 2.81 -92.05 -20.70
CA PRO A 7 2.92 -90.61 -20.34
C PRO A 7 3.40 -90.27 -18.88
N ALA A 8 3.61 -88.98 -18.57
CA ALA A 8 3.77 -88.48 -17.18
C ALA A 8 3.08 -87.11 -16.98
N PHE A 9 2.14 -87.03 -16.05
CA PHE A 9 1.39 -85.83 -15.62
C PHE A 9 1.23 -85.87 -14.10
N LEU A 10 1.79 -84.89 -13.38
CA LEU A 10 1.24 -84.11 -12.24
C LEU A 10 2.39 -83.44 -11.45
N CYS A 11 2.77 -82.22 -11.81
CA CYS A 11 3.54 -81.32 -10.95
C CYS A 11 3.28 -79.86 -11.36
N LEU A 12 2.19 -79.29 -10.84
CA LEU A 12 1.95 -77.85 -10.82
C LEU A 12 1.53 -77.52 -9.39
N THR A 13 2.37 -76.77 -8.67
CA THR A 13 2.11 -75.81 -7.58
C THR A 13 3.35 -75.73 -6.68
N LEU A 14 3.67 -74.52 -6.21
CA LEU A 14 4.82 -74.13 -5.35
C LEU A 14 6.14 -73.71 -6.05
N SER A 15 6.05 -72.93 -7.13
CA SER A 15 7.18 -72.14 -7.65
C SER A 15 7.05 -70.61 -7.46
N THR A 16 6.14 -70.12 -6.61
CA THR A 16 5.91 -68.68 -6.41
C THR A 16 5.97 -68.19 -4.96
N ALA A 17 6.15 -69.08 -3.97
CA ALA A 17 6.11 -68.70 -2.56
C ALA A 17 7.48 -68.36 -1.92
N LEU A 18 8.60 -68.56 -2.63
CA LEU A 18 9.95 -68.39 -2.05
C LEU A 18 10.75 -67.19 -2.59
N ILE A 19 10.16 -66.37 -3.47
CA ILE A 19 10.80 -65.15 -4.02
C ILE A 19 10.15 -63.85 -3.48
N LEU A 20 9.10 -63.94 -2.67
CA LEU A 20 8.35 -62.78 -2.15
C LEU A 20 8.54 -62.46 -0.65
N SER A 21 9.40 -63.18 0.07
CA SER A 21 9.59 -62.97 1.53
C SER A 21 10.86 -62.20 1.91
N LEU A 22 11.54 -61.55 0.96
CA LEU A 22 12.77 -60.78 1.24
C LEU A 22 12.67 -59.27 0.96
N ASN A 23 11.48 -58.71 0.66
CA ASN A 23 11.31 -57.27 0.42
C ASN A 23 9.97 -56.69 0.95
N ALA A 24 9.47 -57.18 2.09
CA ALA A 24 8.41 -56.46 2.81
C ALA A 24 9.07 -55.53 3.83
N GLN A 25 9.34 -54.28 3.45
CA GLN A 25 9.52 -53.22 4.44
C GLN A 25 8.26 -53.16 5.31
N PRO A 26 8.38 -53.09 6.65
CA PRO A 26 7.20 -52.90 7.50
C PRO A 26 6.43 -51.66 7.03
N ALA A 27 5.10 -51.76 6.96
CA ALA A 27 4.24 -50.65 6.57
C ALA A 27 4.58 -49.43 7.45
N ARG A 28 5.12 -48.37 6.85
CA ARG A 28 5.43 -47.13 7.56
C ARG A 28 4.15 -46.59 8.17
N GLN A 29 4.12 -46.50 9.50
CA GLN A 29 3.00 -45.90 10.21
C GLN A 29 2.82 -44.47 9.68
N THR A 30 1.59 -44.11 9.31
CA THR A 30 1.26 -42.82 8.70
C THR A 30 0.45 -42.00 9.69
N LEU A 31 0.85 -40.74 9.91
CA LEU A 31 0.12 -39.75 10.68
C LEU A 31 -0.75 -38.93 9.72
N ASP A 32 -2.07 -38.99 9.89
CA ASP A 32 -2.98 -38.05 9.25
C ASP A 32 -3.41 -36.97 10.25
N LEU A 33 -3.03 -35.73 9.95
CA LEU A 33 -3.32 -34.58 10.80
C LEU A 33 -4.78 -34.12 10.71
N LEU A 34 -5.50 -34.49 9.64
CA LEU A 34 -6.89 -34.11 9.41
C LEU A 34 -7.88 -35.25 9.72
N SER A 35 -7.39 -36.38 10.21
CA SER A 35 -8.22 -37.53 10.59
C SER A 35 -9.24 -37.17 11.67
N LYS A 36 -10.52 -37.52 11.41
CA LYS A 36 -11.63 -37.35 12.37
C LYS A 36 -11.57 -38.32 13.56
N GLU A 37 -10.70 -39.32 13.52
CA GLU A 37 -10.54 -40.31 14.60
C GLU A 37 -9.74 -39.76 15.79
N HIS A 38 -9.18 -38.56 15.67
CA HIS A 38 -8.27 -37.96 16.64
C HIS A 38 -8.67 -36.53 17.00
N ALA A 39 -8.02 -35.97 18.01
CA ALA A 39 -8.21 -34.57 18.40
C ALA A 39 -7.91 -33.63 17.21
N PRO A 40 -8.74 -32.58 16.98
CA PRO A 40 -8.54 -31.64 15.88
C PRO A 40 -7.14 -31.02 15.91
N CYS A 41 -6.50 -30.96 14.73
CA CYS A 41 -5.20 -30.33 14.60
C CYS A 41 -5.27 -28.83 14.97
N LYS A 42 -4.21 -28.32 15.59
CA LYS A 42 -4.00 -26.90 15.88
C LYS A 42 -2.61 -26.48 15.41
N ILE A 43 -2.44 -25.22 15.00
CA ILE A 43 -1.12 -24.63 14.76
C ILE A 43 -0.67 -23.94 16.04
N VAL A 44 0.50 -24.31 16.55
CA VAL A 44 1.13 -23.68 17.73
C VAL A 44 2.22 -22.73 17.24
N ARG A 45 2.15 -21.47 17.70
CA ARG A 45 3.16 -20.44 17.40
C ARG A 45 3.89 -20.00 18.67
N PRO A 46 5.09 -19.41 18.57
CA PRO A 46 5.80 -18.86 19.73
C PRO A 46 4.98 -17.77 20.41
N GLU A 47 5.23 -17.53 21.70
CA GLU A 47 4.59 -16.43 22.44
C GLU A 47 4.81 -15.09 21.72
N THR A 48 6.08 -14.82 21.40
CA THR A 48 6.50 -13.70 20.54
C THR A 48 6.75 -14.22 19.13
N THR A 49 5.82 -13.96 18.21
CA THR A 49 5.93 -14.40 16.81
C THR A 49 6.39 -13.26 15.93
N SER A 50 7.43 -13.49 15.14
CA SER A 50 7.95 -12.47 14.23
C SER A 50 7.01 -12.24 13.04
N ARG A 51 7.26 -11.18 12.26
CA ARG A 51 6.50 -10.91 11.03
C ARG A 51 6.64 -12.05 10.01
N ILE A 52 7.85 -12.58 9.84
CA ILE A 52 8.15 -13.64 8.87
C ILE A 52 7.53 -14.97 9.33
N GLU A 53 7.56 -15.28 10.62
CA GLU A 53 6.85 -16.44 11.16
C GLU A 53 5.34 -16.31 11.00
N TRP A 54 4.77 -15.12 11.18
CA TRP A 54 3.36 -14.86 10.89
C TRP A 54 3.00 -15.09 9.42
N GLN A 55 3.87 -14.68 8.49
CA GLN A 55 3.70 -14.99 7.07
C GLN A 55 3.70 -16.52 6.84
N ALA A 56 4.62 -17.25 7.47
CA ALA A 56 4.69 -18.70 7.38
C ALA A 56 3.41 -19.37 7.93
N ILE A 57 2.94 -18.95 9.10
CA ILE A 57 1.71 -19.46 9.73
C ILE A 57 0.49 -19.18 8.84
N ASN A 58 0.38 -17.96 8.30
CA ASN A 58 -0.74 -17.59 7.42
C ASN A 58 -0.70 -18.38 6.11
N LEU A 59 0.48 -18.60 5.53
CA LEU A 59 0.66 -19.41 4.34
C LEU A 59 0.16 -20.85 4.58
N LEU A 60 0.59 -21.48 5.68
CA LEU A 60 0.12 -22.80 6.08
C LEU A 60 -1.39 -22.82 6.27
N ARG A 61 -1.92 -21.87 7.06
CA ARG A 61 -3.35 -21.82 7.38
C ARG A 61 -4.21 -21.66 6.13
N ASN A 62 -3.82 -20.80 5.20
CA ASN A 62 -4.60 -20.55 3.98
C ASN A 62 -4.61 -21.78 3.07
N ALA A 63 -3.45 -22.41 2.86
CA ALA A 63 -3.36 -23.64 2.07
C ALA A 63 -4.19 -24.79 2.68
N LEU A 64 -4.26 -24.89 4.01
CA LEU A 64 -5.06 -25.91 4.69
C LEU A 64 -6.57 -25.55 4.72
N GLN A 65 -6.93 -24.28 4.66
CA GLN A 65 -8.34 -23.84 4.52
C GLN A 65 -8.92 -24.15 3.15
N GLU A 66 -8.14 -24.03 2.07
CA GLU A 66 -8.53 -24.47 0.73
C GLU A 66 -8.79 -25.99 0.70
N ASN A 67 -8.11 -26.74 1.57
CA ASN A 67 -8.34 -28.16 1.84
C ASN A 67 -9.49 -28.42 2.85
N SER A 68 -10.48 -27.52 2.97
CA SER A 68 -11.67 -27.67 3.83
C SER A 68 -11.42 -27.86 5.33
N ALA A 69 -10.19 -27.63 5.84
CA ALA A 69 -9.84 -27.74 7.25
C ALA A 69 -9.60 -26.37 7.89
N LYS A 70 -10.49 -25.94 8.80
CA LYS A 70 -10.24 -24.75 9.63
C LYS A 70 -9.38 -25.15 10.83
N ILE A 71 -8.07 -24.91 10.73
CA ILE A 71 -7.12 -25.18 11.81
C ILE A 71 -6.93 -23.92 12.66
N PRO A 72 -7.25 -23.95 13.97
CA PRO A 72 -7.02 -22.82 14.87
C PRO A 72 -5.50 -22.59 15.07
N VAL A 73 -5.12 -21.32 15.18
CA VAL A 73 -3.76 -20.91 15.57
C VAL A 73 -3.79 -20.51 17.04
N ILE A 74 -2.98 -21.16 17.87
CA ILE A 74 -2.87 -20.90 19.30
C ILE A 74 -1.45 -20.46 19.65
N THR A 75 -1.33 -19.62 20.67
CA THR A 75 -0.04 -19.25 21.25
C THR A 75 0.50 -20.43 22.05
N ASP A 76 1.82 -20.59 22.07
CA ASP A 76 2.52 -21.53 22.92
C ASP A 76 2.30 -21.18 24.41
N VAL A 77 1.21 -21.71 24.97
CA VAL A 77 0.95 -21.73 26.40
C VAL A 77 1.44 -23.07 26.94
N ALA A 78 2.23 -23.04 28.02
CA ALA A 78 2.80 -24.21 28.67
C ALA A 78 1.72 -25.11 29.31
N ALA A 79 0.95 -25.82 28.49
CA ALA A 79 -0.05 -26.82 28.92
C ALA A 79 0.42 -28.21 28.51
N ASN A 80 0.53 -29.13 29.46
CA ASN A 80 1.09 -30.45 29.25
C ASN A 80 0.04 -31.44 28.73
N ASP A 81 -0.37 -31.32 27.46
CA ASP A 81 -1.34 -32.24 26.86
C ASP A 81 -0.66 -33.19 25.86
N ALA A 82 -0.36 -34.40 26.33
CA ALA A 82 0.27 -35.46 25.53
C ALA A 82 -0.64 -36.07 24.43
N SER A 83 -1.90 -35.62 24.31
CA SER A 83 -2.91 -36.20 23.41
C SER A 83 -3.31 -35.32 22.22
N GLU A 84 -2.74 -34.12 22.07
CA GLU A 84 -3.14 -33.20 21.00
C GLU A 84 -2.38 -33.43 19.68
N THR A 85 -3.10 -33.29 18.56
CA THR A 85 -2.52 -33.23 17.22
C THR A 85 -2.10 -31.78 16.94
N GLU A 86 -0.82 -31.50 16.73
CA GLU A 86 -0.31 -30.12 16.60
C GLU A 86 0.65 -29.95 15.42
N ILE A 87 0.64 -28.78 14.78
CA ILE A 87 1.73 -28.30 13.92
C ILE A 87 2.40 -27.14 14.66
N VAL A 88 3.60 -27.38 15.16
CA VAL A 88 4.42 -26.42 15.91
C VAL A 88 5.32 -25.68 14.91
N ILE A 89 5.18 -24.36 14.82
CA ILE A 89 5.97 -23.52 13.93
C ILE A 89 6.85 -22.59 14.77
N GLY A 90 8.14 -22.50 14.43
CA GLY A 90 9.07 -21.59 15.11
C GLY A 90 9.44 -22.07 16.53
N GLN A 91 10.13 -21.22 17.29
CA GLN A 91 10.67 -21.62 18.60
C GLN A 91 9.60 -21.65 19.70
N THR A 92 9.37 -22.83 20.28
CA THR A 92 8.36 -23.02 21.32
C THR A 92 8.88 -23.85 22.48
N SER A 93 8.20 -23.79 23.61
CA SER A 93 8.36 -24.69 24.74
C SER A 93 7.99 -26.14 24.41
N ARG A 94 7.26 -26.39 23.31
CA ARG A 94 6.88 -27.75 22.87
C ARG A 94 8.07 -28.60 22.49
N ASP A 95 9.15 -27.97 22.02
CA ASP A 95 10.42 -28.60 21.66
C ASP A 95 10.95 -29.39 22.88
N ALA A 96 11.09 -28.70 24.01
CA ALA A 96 11.57 -29.27 25.27
C ALA A 96 10.60 -30.31 25.86
N LEU A 97 9.28 -30.05 25.81
CA LEU A 97 8.26 -30.97 26.33
C LEU A 97 8.19 -32.29 25.55
N ALA A 98 8.50 -32.27 24.26
CA ALA A 98 8.55 -33.48 23.42
C ALA A 98 9.94 -34.15 23.43
N GLY A 99 10.89 -33.68 24.23
CA GLY A 99 12.25 -34.22 24.30
C GLY A 99 13.06 -33.98 23.02
N VAL A 100 12.74 -32.93 22.26
CA VAL A 100 13.39 -32.59 21.00
C VAL A 100 14.30 -31.40 21.19
N THR A 101 15.53 -31.52 20.72
CA THR A 101 16.44 -30.38 20.62
C THR A 101 16.76 -30.15 19.16
N PHE A 102 16.55 -28.92 18.70
CA PHE A 102 16.89 -28.49 17.34
C PHE A 102 18.21 -27.72 17.38
N ASP A 103 19.22 -28.20 16.65
CA ASP A 103 20.47 -27.47 16.48
C ASP A 103 20.30 -26.37 15.44
N ARG A 104 19.75 -25.24 15.89
CA ARG A 104 19.47 -24.07 15.04
C ARG A 104 20.73 -23.47 14.44
N ILE A 105 21.86 -23.59 15.15
CA ILE A 105 23.15 -23.11 14.66
C ILE A 105 23.58 -23.96 13.46
N ALA A 106 23.50 -25.29 13.57
CA ALA A 106 23.80 -26.20 12.47
C ALA A 106 22.83 -26.09 11.28
N LEU A 107 21.58 -25.66 11.50
CA LEU A 107 20.65 -25.36 10.42
C LEU A 107 21.03 -24.09 9.65
N GLY A 108 21.59 -23.09 10.33
CA GLY A 108 21.85 -21.80 9.72
C GLY A 108 20.61 -20.94 9.51
N SER A 109 20.81 -19.66 9.20
CA SER A 109 19.72 -18.68 9.07
C SER A 109 18.63 -19.07 8.06
N GLN A 110 19.00 -19.80 7.00
CA GLN A 110 18.11 -20.20 5.91
C GLN A 110 17.73 -21.69 5.93
N GLY A 111 18.31 -22.49 6.82
CA GLY A 111 17.99 -23.91 6.92
C GLY A 111 16.83 -24.18 7.86
N PHE A 112 16.26 -25.38 7.74
CA PHE A 112 15.08 -25.80 8.47
C PHE A 112 15.08 -27.30 8.77
N GLN A 113 14.27 -27.69 9.73
CA GLN A 113 13.97 -29.07 10.05
C GLN A 113 12.45 -29.25 10.22
N ILE A 114 11.94 -30.32 9.62
CA ILE A 114 10.58 -30.80 9.80
C ILE A 114 10.67 -32.16 10.49
N LYS A 115 10.09 -32.28 11.68
CA LYS A 115 10.18 -33.50 12.48
C LYS A 115 8.83 -33.91 13.06
N VAL A 116 8.51 -35.18 12.97
CA VAL A 116 7.26 -35.76 13.48
C VAL A 116 7.56 -36.56 14.73
N ILE A 117 6.86 -36.25 15.82
CA ILE A 117 6.97 -36.99 17.08
C ILE A 117 5.58 -37.19 17.67
N GLY A 118 5.19 -38.46 17.80
CA GLY A 118 3.82 -38.81 18.16
C GLY A 118 2.85 -38.21 17.14
N ARG A 119 1.99 -37.29 17.60
CA ARG A 119 1.00 -36.58 16.76
C ARG A 119 1.35 -35.11 16.50
N ARG A 120 2.59 -34.72 16.76
CA ARG A 120 3.08 -33.36 16.58
C ARG A 120 4.01 -33.27 15.38
N VAL A 121 3.83 -32.26 14.55
CA VAL A 121 4.75 -31.89 13.47
C VAL A 121 5.45 -30.61 13.86
N PHE A 122 6.76 -30.66 13.97
CA PHE A 122 7.63 -29.55 14.26
C PHE A 122 8.19 -29.01 12.95
N ILE A 123 7.97 -27.73 12.64
CA ILE A 123 8.54 -27.03 11.48
C ILE A 123 9.32 -25.82 12.00
N LEU A 124 10.65 -25.92 12.01
CA LEU A 124 11.50 -24.88 12.59
C LEU A 124 12.69 -24.56 11.71
N GLY A 125 13.12 -23.30 11.71
CA GLY A 125 14.36 -22.84 11.10
C GLY A 125 15.45 -22.50 12.10
N GLY A 126 16.68 -22.39 11.59
CA GLY A 126 17.76 -21.72 12.32
C GLY A 126 17.51 -20.22 12.52
N SER A 127 16.65 -19.61 11.68
CA SER A 127 15.99 -18.31 11.92
C SER A 127 14.53 -18.36 11.43
N GLU A 128 13.81 -17.25 11.60
CA GLU A 128 12.47 -17.03 11.05
C GLU A 128 12.37 -17.28 9.53
N HIS A 129 13.43 -16.96 8.76
CA HIS A 129 13.47 -17.21 7.31
C HIS A 129 13.55 -18.70 6.99
N GLY A 130 14.37 -19.43 7.74
CA GLY A 130 14.41 -20.90 7.70
C GLY A 130 13.04 -21.49 8.03
N THR A 131 12.36 -20.98 9.06
CA THR A 131 11.01 -21.43 9.43
C THR A 131 10.02 -21.26 8.28
N LYS A 132 10.00 -20.09 7.61
CA LYS A 132 9.15 -19.85 6.43
C LYS A 132 9.47 -20.82 5.29
N LYS A 133 10.76 -21.07 5.00
CA LYS A 133 11.19 -22.08 4.01
C LYS A 133 10.72 -23.49 4.38
N GLY A 134 10.80 -23.86 5.65
CA GLY A 134 10.31 -25.14 6.16
C GLY A 134 8.82 -25.32 5.93
N VAL A 135 8.01 -24.29 6.18
CA VAL A 135 6.56 -24.33 5.88
C VAL A 135 6.31 -24.46 4.37
N GLN A 136 7.02 -23.72 3.53
CA GLN A 136 6.90 -23.84 2.07
C GLN A 136 7.31 -25.22 1.56
N HIS A 137 8.35 -25.84 2.14
CA HIS A 137 8.72 -27.22 1.84
C HIS A 137 7.61 -28.17 2.27
N PHE A 138 7.12 -28.05 3.50
CA PHE A 138 6.04 -28.87 4.03
C PHE A 138 4.81 -28.87 3.12
N LEU A 139 4.36 -27.67 2.71
CA LEU A 139 3.20 -27.53 1.83
C LEU A 139 3.42 -28.16 0.45
N ARG A 140 4.58 -27.92 -0.18
CA ARG A 140 4.91 -28.53 -1.48
C ARG A 140 4.96 -30.06 -1.41
N THR A 141 5.43 -30.62 -0.30
CA THR A 141 5.60 -32.07 -0.14
C THR A 141 4.29 -32.76 0.23
N PHE A 142 3.49 -32.16 1.11
CA PHE A 142 2.34 -32.84 1.72
C PHE A 142 0.97 -32.27 1.34
N ALA A 143 0.88 -31.03 0.84
CA ALA A 143 -0.38 -30.30 0.63
C ALA A 143 -0.60 -29.80 -0.82
N SER A 144 -0.01 -30.47 -1.82
CA SER A 144 -0.16 -30.14 -3.25
C SER A 144 -1.52 -30.60 -3.85
N ASP A 145 -1.99 -29.90 -4.88
CA ASP A 145 -3.33 -29.99 -5.53
C ASP A 145 -3.83 -31.40 -5.95
N ASP A 146 -2.94 -32.39 -6.09
CA ASP A 146 -3.29 -33.77 -6.48
C ASP A 146 -3.72 -34.68 -5.30
N LYS A 147 -3.70 -34.19 -4.06
CA LYS A 147 -4.06 -34.99 -2.87
C LYS A 147 -5.46 -34.60 -2.40
N SER A 148 -6.30 -35.59 -2.09
CA SER A 148 -7.69 -35.35 -1.68
C SER A 148 -7.75 -34.38 -0.49
N ALA A 149 -8.58 -33.35 -0.60
CA ALA A 149 -8.80 -32.29 0.40
C ALA A 149 -9.32 -32.76 1.78
N ALA A 150 -9.25 -34.06 2.10
CA ALA A 150 -9.75 -34.66 3.34
C ALA A 150 -8.67 -35.30 4.21
N SER A 151 -7.41 -35.34 3.76
CA SER A 151 -6.30 -35.94 4.52
C SER A 151 -4.99 -35.17 4.34
N LEU A 152 -4.22 -35.08 5.41
CA LEU A 152 -2.85 -34.55 5.41
C LEU A 152 -1.93 -35.61 6.02
N ALA A 153 -1.56 -36.57 5.17
CA ALA A 153 -0.85 -37.77 5.55
C ALA A 153 0.68 -37.63 5.38
N LEU A 154 1.42 -37.96 6.43
CA LEU A 154 2.88 -37.94 6.50
C LEU A 154 3.40 -39.15 7.28
N PRO A 155 4.65 -39.63 7.03
CA PRO A 155 5.24 -40.70 7.83
C PRO A 155 5.34 -40.31 9.30
N ALA A 156 4.97 -41.22 10.21
CA ALA A 156 5.01 -40.98 11.67
C ALA A 156 6.44 -40.85 12.21
N ASP A 157 7.44 -41.30 11.43
CA ASP A 157 8.88 -41.21 11.69
C ASP A 157 9.57 -40.11 10.84
N TYR A 158 8.81 -39.20 10.21
CA TYR A 158 9.39 -38.21 9.30
C TYR A 158 10.31 -37.24 10.04
N ASP A 159 11.57 -37.21 9.63
CA ASP A 159 12.60 -36.28 10.09
C ASP A 159 13.39 -35.84 8.87
N TYR A 160 13.20 -34.59 8.45
CA TYR A 160 13.87 -34.00 7.32
C TYR A 160 14.50 -32.68 7.74
N ALA A 161 15.82 -32.57 7.59
CA ALA A 161 16.55 -31.34 7.81
C ALA A 161 17.25 -30.92 6.52
N GLU A 162 17.18 -29.62 6.22
CA GLU A 162 17.95 -28.98 5.17
C GLU A 162 18.73 -27.83 5.80
N SER A 163 20.03 -28.07 6.07
CA SER A 163 20.92 -27.00 6.50
C SER A 163 21.14 -25.99 5.38
N GLN A 164 21.32 -24.72 5.76
CA GLN A 164 21.75 -23.68 4.85
C GLN A 164 23.08 -24.08 4.19
N LYS A 165 23.11 -24.01 2.86
CA LYS A 165 24.36 -24.04 2.11
C LYS A 165 24.93 -22.64 2.07
N TYR A 166 26.13 -22.48 2.62
CA TYR A 166 26.85 -21.20 2.61
C TYR A 166 27.71 -21.10 1.35
N ALA A 167 27.65 -19.93 0.70
CA ALA A 167 28.53 -19.64 -0.43
C ALA A 167 29.99 -19.58 0.01
N ILE A 168 30.24 -19.10 1.23
CA ILE A 168 31.55 -19.03 1.87
C ILE A 168 31.71 -20.24 2.79
N SER A 169 32.73 -21.05 2.54
CA SER A 169 33.06 -22.25 3.32
C SER A 169 34.11 -22.00 4.39
N ASP A 170 34.87 -20.91 4.28
CA ASP A 170 35.99 -20.58 5.17
C ASP A 170 36.30 -19.08 5.12
N VAL A 171 36.76 -18.50 6.23
CA VAL A 171 37.20 -17.11 6.29
C VAL A 171 38.54 -17.05 7.00
N LYS A 172 39.54 -16.47 6.34
CA LYS A 172 40.89 -16.31 6.88
C LYS A 172 41.28 -14.85 7.01
N ILE A 173 41.89 -14.48 8.13
CA ILE A 173 42.40 -13.13 8.39
C ILE A 173 43.86 -13.25 8.82
N ALA A 174 44.78 -12.68 8.04
CA ALA A 174 46.23 -12.84 8.25
C ALA A 174 46.62 -14.32 8.50
N ASP A 175 46.15 -15.21 7.63
CA ASP A 175 46.30 -16.68 7.68
C ASP A 175 45.68 -17.41 8.89
N ARG A 176 44.96 -16.71 9.77
CA ARG A 176 44.23 -17.30 10.90
C ARG A 176 42.77 -17.58 10.54
N SER A 177 42.18 -18.62 11.12
CA SER A 177 40.77 -18.91 10.94
C SER A 177 39.92 -17.87 11.66
N LEU A 178 38.82 -17.42 11.05
CA LEU A 178 37.86 -16.53 11.70
C LEU A 178 37.29 -17.12 13.01
N THR A 179 37.25 -18.45 13.14
CA THR A 179 36.84 -19.14 14.37
C THR A 179 37.75 -18.86 15.57
N ASP A 180 38.97 -18.40 15.33
CA ASP A 180 39.93 -18.05 16.37
C ASP A 180 39.68 -16.65 16.94
N PHE A 181 38.81 -15.87 16.29
CA PHE A 181 38.51 -14.49 16.66
C PHE A 181 37.33 -14.38 17.62
N ALA A 182 37.41 -13.43 18.55
CA ALA A 182 36.26 -12.95 19.32
C ALA A 182 35.88 -11.52 18.90
N ILE A 183 34.59 -11.17 18.98
CA ILE A 183 34.11 -9.81 18.75
C ILE A 183 34.18 -9.04 20.07
N ILE A 184 34.85 -7.90 20.07
CA ILE A 184 34.97 -7.02 21.24
C ILE A 184 34.23 -5.72 20.96
N HIS A 185 33.15 -5.51 21.70
CA HIS A 185 32.26 -4.36 21.57
C HIS A 185 32.83 -3.08 22.22
N LEU A 186 32.24 -1.91 21.92
CA LEU A 186 32.52 -0.68 22.66
C LEU A 186 31.91 -0.77 24.06
N ALA A 187 32.56 -0.17 25.07
CA ALA A 187 32.09 -0.23 26.45
C ALA A 187 30.62 0.22 26.59
N ASP A 188 30.23 1.25 25.85
CA ASP A 188 28.92 1.90 25.94
C ASP A 188 27.94 1.46 24.84
N ASP A 189 28.35 0.62 23.88
CA ASP A 189 27.50 0.17 22.78
C ASP A 189 27.85 -1.26 22.31
N ARG A 190 26.88 -2.16 22.47
CA ARG A 190 26.98 -3.58 22.08
C ARG A 190 26.25 -3.91 20.78
N GLU A 191 25.38 -3.04 20.30
CA GLU A 191 24.51 -3.31 19.15
C GLU A 191 25.32 -3.62 17.88
N PRO A 192 26.39 -2.88 17.53
CA PRO A 192 27.21 -3.21 16.37
C PRO A 192 27.87 -4.59 16.44
N ALA A 193 28.21 -5.07 17.64
CA ALA A 193 28.82 -6.39 17.80
C ALA A 193 27.80 -7.52 17.56
N PHE A 194 26.56 -7.33 18.01
CA PHE A 194 25.46 -8.26 17.69
C PHE A 194 25.20 -8.29 16.19
N LEU A 195 25.09 -7.11 15.56
CA LEU A 195 24.92 -7.02 14.11
C LEU A 195 26.05 -7.72 13.35
N LEU A 196 27.32 -7.49 13.71
CA LEU A 196 28.44 -8.18 13.06
C LEU A 196 28.32 -9.70 13.21
N ARG A 197 28.05 -10.20 14.41
CA ARG A 197 27.89 -11.65 14.64
C ARG A 197 26.79 -12.22 13.77
N ASP A 198 25.64 -11.56 13.72
CA ASP A 198 24.48 -12.03 12.97
C ASP A 198 24.77 -12.02 11.45
N LEU A 199 25.44 -10.99 10.95
CA LEU A 199 25.89 -10.93 9.55
C LEU A 199 26.92 -12.02 9.23
N VAL A 200 27.92 -12.25 10.10
CA VAL A 200 28.88 -13.36 9.92
C VAL A 200 28.14 -14.70 9.85
N PHE A 201 27.24 -14.95 10.81
CA PHE A 201 26.47 -16.19 10.86
C PHE A 201 25.59 -16.37 9.61
N GLN A 202 24.90 -15.32 9.17
CA GLN A 202 24.05 -15.36 7.98
C GLN A 202 24.82 -15.77 6.71
N HIS A 203 26.06 -15.29 6.56
CA HIS A 203 26.85 -15.49 5.34
C HIS A 203 27.79 -16.69 5.38
N THR A 204 28.20 -17.14 6.57
CA THR A 204 29.26 -18.17 6.73
C THR A 204 28.85 -19.34 7.63
N GLY A 205 27.79 -19.19 8.43
CA GLY A 205 27.39 -20.16 9.44
C GLY A 205 28.26 -20.16 10.70
N LEU A 206 29.28 -19.29 10.77
CA LEU A 206 30.15 -19.17 11.92
C LEU A 206 29.49 -18.31 13.00
N TRP A 207 29.35 -18.87 14.20
CA TRP A 207 28.83 -18.15 15.36
C TRP A 207 29.99 -17.67 16.24
N LEU A 208 30.30 -16.38 16.18
CA LEU A 208 31.43 -15.81 16.91
C LEU A 208 31.07 -15.43 18.35
N GLU A 209 32.02 -15.62 19.26
CA GLU A 209 31.94 -15.17 20.64
C GLU A 209 31.92 -13.64 20.70
N ILE A 210 31.04 -13.06 21.52
CA ILE A 210 31.09 -11.63 21.89
C ILE A 210 31.68 -11.56 23.29
N ALA A 211 32.86 -10.96 23.41
CA ALA A 211 33.61 -10.85 24.65
C ALA A 211 33.61 -9.42 25.19
N ALA A 212 33.82 -9.29 26.51
CA ALA A 212 33.96 -8.00 27.17
C ALA A 212 35.28 -7.29 26.77
N PRO A 213 35.37 -5.95 26.85
CA PRO A 213 36.57 -5.19 26.46
C PRO A 213 37.87 -5.58 27.17
N ASP A 214 37.77 -6.19 28.35
CA ASP A 214 38.87 -6.59 29.22
C ASP A 214 39.24 -8.09 29.12
N ALA A 215 38.63 -8.84 28.19
CA ALA A 215 38.87 -10.27 28.03
C ALA A 215 40.32 -10.60 27.59
N THR A 216 40.84 -11.73 28.05
CA THR A 216 42.21 -12.21 27.78
C THR A 216 42.45 -12.47 26.28
N LYS A 217 43.66 -12.12 25.78
CA LYS A 217 44.02 -12.07 24.35
C LYS A 217 43.77 -13.37 23.56
N LYS A 218 42.64 -13.39 22.84
CA LYS A 218 42.48 -14.02 21.52
C LYS A 218 42.65 -12.93 20.44
N PRO A 219 42.94 -13.29 19.17
CA PRO A 219 42.72 -12.39 18.03
C PRO A 219 41.31 -11.79 18.12
N ALA A 220 41.16 -10.50 17.86
CA ALA A 220 39.90 -9.81 18.13
C ALA A 220 39.40 -8.99 16.95
N ILE A 221 38.07 -8.89 16.83
CA ILE A 221 37.40 -7.90 15.99
C ILE A 221 36.92 -6.77 16.91
N LEU A 222 37.65 -5.66 16.89
CA LEU A 222 37.60 -4.56 17.85
C LEU A 222 36.79 -3.39 17.27
N PHE A 223 35.68 -3.03 17.92
CA PHE A 223 35.04 -1.74 17.68
C PHE A 223 35.81 -0.64 18.40
N SER A 224 36.31 0.36 17.66
CA SER A 224 37.19 1.39 18.19
C SER A 224 36.53 2.76 18.25
N SER A 225 36.78 3.51 19.32
CA SER A 225 36.42 4.93 19.43
C SER A 225 37.39 5.86 18.68
N GLN A 226 38.45 5.31 18.07
CA GLN A 226 39.36 6.08 17.24
C GLN A 226 38.67 6.53 15.95
N LYS A 227 38.97 7.77 15.54
CA LYS A 227 38.49 8.31 14.27
C LYS A 227 39.12 7.55 13.08
N PRO A 228 38.36 7.37 11.99
CA PRO A 228 38.90 6.89 10.72
C PRO A 228 39.86 7.91 10.08
N GLU A 229 40.62 7.47 9.08
CA GLU A 229 41.57 8.32 8.35
C GLU A 229 40.86 9.43 7.55
N ALA A 230 39.73 9.09 6.92
CA ALA A 230 38.88 10.03 6.21
C ALA A 230 37.61 10.33 7.02
N ALA A 231 37.23 11.60 7.12
CA ALA A 231 35.99 11.99 7.78
C ALA A 231 34.76 11.45 7.02
N GLY A 232 33.71 11.10 7.76
CA GLY A 232 32.47 10.54 7.20
C GLY A 232 32.66 9.15 6.60
N SER A 233 33.52 8.33 7.20
CA SER A 233 33.87 7.01 6.66
C SER A 233 33.81 5.89 7.69
N PHE A 234 33.74 4.67 7.19
CA PHE A 234 33.91 3.44 7.93
C PHE A 234 35.17 2.72 7.46
N GLU A 235 35.94 2.21 8.40
CA GLU A 235 37.14 1.42 8.14
C GLU A 235 37.05 0.09 8.87
N LEU A 236 37.46 -0.99 8.20
CA LEU A 236 37.74 -2.29 8.78
C LEU A 236 39.17 -2.65 8.37
N LEU A 237 40.08 -2.71 9.34
CA LEU A 237 41.51 -2.81 9.12
C LEU A 237 42.09 -4.03 9.84
N GLU A 238 42.83 -4.88 9.15
CA GLU A 238 43.71 -5.85 9.81
C GLU A 238 44.93 -5.10 10.37
N GLN A 239 45.17 -5.23 11.67
CA GLN A 239 46.24 -4.58 12.40
C GLN A 239 46.84 -5.53 13.43
N LYS A 240 48.07 -6.01 13.17
CA LYS A 240 48.87 -6.82 14.11
C LYS A 240 48.16 -8.12 14.56
N GLY A 241 47.38 -8.73 13.68
CA GLY A 241 46.63 -9.95 13.92
C GLY A 241 45.22 -9.75 14.48
N ASP A 242 44.79 -8.50 14.67
CA ASP A 242 43.41 -8.12 15.04
C ASP A 242 42.71 -7.39 13.88
N VAL A 243 41.39 -7.30 13.91
CA VAL A 243 40.59 -6.48 12.99
C VAL A 243 40.04 -5.28 13.76
N VAL A 244 40.37 -4.06 13.34
CA VAL A 244 39.93 -2.83 13.99
C VAL A 244 38.90 -2.13 13.13
N LEU A 245 37.71 -1.87 13.69
CA LEU A 245 36.63 -1.14 13.06
C LEU A 245 36.61 0.30 13.57
N LYS A 246 36.52 1.28 12.66
CA LYS A 246 36.51 2.71 12.98
C LYS A 246 35.43 3.44 12.19
N THR A 247 34.82 4.45 12.80
CA THR A 247 33.88 5.36 12.15
C THR A 247 33.72 6.64 12.96
N ASP A 248 33.42 7.75 12.29
CA ASP A 248 32.99 9.01 12.89
C ASP A 248 31.52 9.38 12.54
N LEU A 249 30.83 8.54 11.76
CA LEU A 249 29.43 8.70 11.41
C LEU A 249 28.47 8.27 12.54
N PRO A 250 27.35 8.97 12.76
CA PRO A 250 26.23 8.48 13.57
C PRO A 250 25.74 7.14 13.05
N GLY A 251 25.69 6.11 13.92
CA GLY A 251 25.33 4.75 13.50
C GLY A 251 26.29 4.12 12.48
N GLY A 252 27.49 4.70 12.29
CA GLY A 252 28.38 4.37 11.18
C GLY A 252 28.89 2.93 11.16
N PHE A 253 28.94 2.25 12.31
CA PHE A 253 29.29 0.84 12.35
C PHE A 253 28.23 -0.01 11.66
N ALA A 254 26.93 0.26 11.88
CA ALA A 254 25.86 -0.49 11.24
C ALA A 254 25.86 -0.29 9.72
N ARG A 255 25.93 0.97 9.27
CA ARG A 255 26.03 1.34 7.86
C ARG A 255 27.28 0.74 7.20
N GLY A 256 28.42 0.81 7.89
CA GLY A 256 29.71 0.27 7.47
C GLY A 256 29.74 -1.25 7.33
N LEU A 257 29.21 -1.96 8.33
CA LEU A 257 29.08 -3.42 8.32
C LEU A 257 28.18 -3.87 7.17
N HIS A 258 26.99 -3.28 7.00
CA HIS A 258 26.14 -3.62 5.87
C HIS A 258 26.83 -3.36 4.53
N ALA A 259 27.52 -2.24 4.36
CA ALA A 259 28.27 -1.93 3.15
C ALA A 259 29.40 -2.95 2.90
N PHE A 260 30.14 -3.34 3.94
CA PHE A 260 31.19 -4.36 3.84
C PHE A 260 30.63 -5.72 3.43
N PHE A 261 29.56 -6.17 4.09
CA PHE A 261 28.93 -7.45 3.78
C PHE A 261 28.29 -7.45 2.39
N ALA A 262 27.69 -6.35 1.95
CA ALA A 262 27.13 -6.23 0.61
C ALA A 262 28.19 -6.23 -0.49
N SER A 263 29.30 -5.51 -0.29
CA SER A 263 30.32 -5.31 -1.31
C SER A 263 31.37 -6.41 -1.38
N VAL A 264 31.73 -7.01 -0.25
CA VAL A 264 32.82 -8.01 -0.15
C VAL A 264 32.23 -9.40 0.08
N VAL A 265 31.53 -9.59 1.20
CA VAL A 265 31.13 -10.92 1.67
C VAL A 265 30.09 -11.55 0.74
N SER A 266 29.03 -10.83 0.39
CA SER A 266 27.93 -11.33 -0.46
C SER A 266 28.37 -11.72 -1.87
N ARG A 267 29.52 -11.25 -2.32
CA ARG A 267 30.09 -11.52 -3.65
C ARG A 267 31.13 -12.64 -3.64
N SER A 268 31.46 -13.17 -2.46
CA SER A 268 32.50 -14.17 -2.29
C SER A 268 31.93 -15.59 -2.33
N GLN A 269 32.74 -16.54 -2.80
CA GLN A 269 32.44 -17.97 -2.79
C GLN A 269 33.69 -18.76 -2.36
N GLY A 270 33.51 -19.90 -1.70
CA GLY A 270 34.62 -20.72 -1.19
C GLY A 270 35.31 -20.07 0.01
N SER A 271 36.63 -19.93 -0.01
CA SER A 271 37.41 -19.31 1.07
C SER A 271 37.53 -17.80 0.84
N LEU A 272 37.11 -16.99 1.82
CA LEU A 272 37.30 -15.54 1.84
C LEU A 272 38.58 -15.20 2.61
N VAL A 273 39.59 -14.66 1.93
CA VAL A 273 40.90 -14.35 2.53
C VAL A 273 41.09 -12.84 2.67
N MET A 274 41.33 -12.38 3.90
CA MET A 274 41.76 -11.03 4.24
C MET A 274 43.26 -11.09 4.62
N PRO A 275 44.19 -10.70 3.74
CA PRO A 275 45.63 -10.79 4.00
C PRO A 275 46.09 -9.85 5.13
N GLU A 276 47.35 -9.98 5.54
CA GLU A 276 48.00 -8.98 6.40
C GLU A 276 47.88 -7.58 5.80
N ALA A 277 47.63 -6.59 6.65
CA ALA A 277 47.33 -5.21 6.28
C ALA A 277 46.09 -5.04 5.37
N TYR A 278 45.19 -6.03 5.33
CA TYR A 278 43.90 -5.87 4.65
C TYR A 278 43.16 -4.64 5.19
N ALA A 279 42.58 -3.88 4.28
CA ALA A 279 41.82 -2.71 4.64
C ALA A 279 40.59 -2.57 3.74
N PHE A 280 39.43 -2.53 4.36
CA PHE A 280 38.21 -2.05 3.75
C PHE A 280 37.96 -0.62 4.24
N ARG A 281 37.82 0.31 3.30
CA ARG A 281 37.48 1.71 3.61
C ARG A 281 36.30 2.13 2.75
N LYS A 282 35.27 2.69 3.37
CA LYS A 282 34.10 3.21 2.69
C LYS A 282 33.77 4.60 3.23
N THR A 283 33.92 5.60 2.37
CA THR A 283 33.38 6.93 2.62
C THR A 283 31.93 6.96 2.17
N PHE A 284 31.07 7.59 2.98
CA PHE A 284 29.65 7.67 2.72
C PHE A 284 29.23 9.07 2.32
N GLU A 285 28.23 9.15 1.46
CA GLU A 285 27.54 10.41 1.22
C GLU A 285 26.74 10.81 2.47
N PRO A 286 26.45 12.12 2.64
CA PRO A 286 25.55 12.59 3.70
C PRO A 286 24.17 11.91 3.64
N ALA A 287 23.68 11.61 2.44
CA ALA A 287 22.46 10.83 2.23
C ALA A 287 22.74 9.33 2.34
N VAL A 288 21.77 8.59 2.84
CA VAL A 288 21.79 7.12 2.91
C VAL A 288 21.40 6.54 1.56
N LEU A 289 22.25 5.66 1.01
CA LEU A 289 21.96 4.94 -0.23
C LEU A 289 21.33 3.58 0.07
N TYR A 290 20.54 3.03 -0.85
CA TYR A 290 20.00 1.68 -0.69
C TYR A 290 21.09 0.62 -0.77
N SER A 291 22.11 0.83 -1.60
CA SER A 291 23.29 -0.05 -1.69
C SER A 291 24.10 -0.12 -0.38
N ASP A 292 24.05 0.91 0.48
CA ASP A 292 24.68 0.87 1.81
C ASP A 292 24.09 -0.25 2.68
N PHE A 293 22.84 -0.65 2.41
CA PHE A 293 22.11 -1.69 3.14
C PHE A 293 21.90 -2.97 2.31
N GLY A 294 22.63 -3.09 1.20
CA GLY A 294 22.72 -4.30 0.38
C GLY A 294 21.68 -4.43 -0.72
N ALA A 295 21.01 -3.34 -1.11
CA ALA A 295 20.17 -3.36 -2.30
C ALA A 295 21.04 -3.60 -3.53
N ARG A 296 20.59 -4.46 -4.42
CA ARG A 296 21.30 -4.79 -5.66
C ARG A 296 20.97 -3.83 -6.78
N GLY A 297 19.71 -3.40 -6.89
CA GLY A 297 19.30 -2.50 -7.96
C GLY A 297 19.48 -3.10 -9.36
N ASP A 298 19.35 -4.43 -9.49
CA ASP A 298 19.56 -5.18 -10.75
C ASP A 298 18.25 -5.51 -11.50
N GLY A 299 17.09 -5.14 -10.93
CA GLY A 299 15.75 -5.38 -11.45
C GLY A 299 15.26 -6.82 -11.26
N MET A 300 16.03 -7.66 -10.55
CA MET A 300 15.75 -9.09 -10.38
C MET A 300 15.66 -9.49 -8.90
N ALA A 301 16.60 -9.02 -8.07
CA ALA A 301 16.59 -9.31 -6.65
C ALA A 301 15.54 -8.48 -5.93
N ASP A 302 14.84 -9.09 -4.97
CA ASP A 302 13.90 -8.38 -4.12
C ASP A 302 14.65 -7.48 -3.14
N ASP A 303 14.65 -6.19 -3.46
CA ASP A 303 15.42 -5.16 -2.76
C ASP A 303 14.65 -4.57 -1.57
N VAL A 304 13.39 -5.00 -1.36
CA VAL A 304 12.49 -4.39 -0.36
C VAL A 304 13.08 -4.36 1.05
N GLU A 305 13.80 -5.41 1.47
CA GLU A 305 14.38 -5.48 2.81
C GLU A 305 15.58 -4.53 2.97
N ALA A 306 16.41 -4.41 1.94
CA ALA A 306 17.53 -3.47 1.95
C ALA A 306 17.03 -2.01 1.98
N ILE A 307 16.00 -1.71 1.18
CA ILE A 307 15.34 -0.40 1.16
C ILE A 307 14.70 -0.11 2.52
N LEU A 308 14.02 -1.08 3.13
CA LEU A 308 13.43 -0.94 4.46
C LEU A 308 14.47 -0.59 5.52
N ARG A 309 15.62 -1.29 5.53
CA ARG A 309 16.72 -1.00 6.47
C ARG A 309 17.34 0.38 6.24
N ALA A 310 17.54 0.77 4.98
CA ALA A 310 18.08 2.09 4.65
C ALA A 310 17.18 3.22 5.18
N HIS A 311 15.87 3.12 4.98
CA HIS A 311 14.90 4.07 5.51
C HIS A 311 14.82 4.03 7.04
N ALA A 312 14.82 2.85 7.66
CA ALA A 312 14.82 2.73 9.12
C ALA A 312 16.03 3.43 9.75
N PHE A 313 17.22 3.21 9.19
CA PHE A 313 18.44 3.88 9.62
C PHE A 313 18.37 5.39 9.40
N ALA A 314 17.97 5.84 8.21
CA ALA A 314 17.85 7.25 7.88
C ALA A 314 16.87 7.98 8.80
N ASN A 315 15.71 7.39 9.08
CA ASN A 315 14.72 7.92 10.00
C ASN A 315 15.24 8.02 11.44
N GLN A 316 15.96 6.99 11.91
CA GLN A 316 16.55 6.97 13.26
C GLN A 316 17.61 8.07 13.45
N HIS A 317 18.38 8.36 12.41
CA HIS A 317 19.51 9.28 12.45
C HIS A 317 19.24 10.66 11.84
N ASP A 318 17.99 10.93 11.43
CA ASP A 318 17.59 12.20 10.79
C ASP A 318 18.41 12.52 9.52
N LEU A 319 18.73 11.48 8.75
CA LEU A 319 19.49 11.60 7.50
C LEU A 319 18.57 11.53 6.29
N PRO A 320 18.86 12.27 5.20
CA PRO A 320 18.13 12.10 3.95
C PRO A 320 18.48 10.75 3.31
N VAL A 321 17.59 10.27 2.45
CA VAL A 321 17.78 9.05 1.65
C VAL A 321 17.98 9.45 0.18
N LYS A 322 18.82 8.71 -0.53
CA LYS A 322 18.97 8.84 -1.97
C LYS A 322 19.01 7.46 -2.61
N ALA A 323 18.21 7.22 -3.64
CA ALA A 323 18.32 5.99 -4.42
C ALA A 323 19.63 5.99 -5.21
N ASP A 324 20.22 4.82 -5.43
CA ASP A 324 21.42 4.69 -6.23
C ASP A 324 21.13 5.10 -7.69
N GLN A 325 22.09 5.78 -8.31
CA GLN A 325 21.96 6.27 -9.67
C GLN A 325 21.78 5.11 -10.65
N ASP A 326 20.81 5.26 -11.58
CA ASP A 326 20.51 4.29 -12.65
C ASP A 326 20.10 2.88 -12.16
N ALA A 327 19.86 2.71 -10.87
CA ALA A 327 19.51 1.43 -10.27
C ALA A 327 18.06 1.02 -10.61
N LYS A 328 17.84 -0.29 -10.67
CA LYS A 328 16.52 -0.90 -10.92
C LYS A 328 16.13 -1.75 -9.72
N TYR A 329 15.25 -1.26 -8.87
CA TYR A 329 14.82 -2.00 -7.70
C TYR A 329 13.58 -2.84 -8.02
N TYR A 330 13.68 -4.15 -7.82
CA TYR A 330 12.50 -5.01 -7.83
C TYR A 330 11.92 -5.09 -6.41
N ILE A 331 10.62 -4.83 -6.30
CA ILE A 331 9.87 -4.87 -5.05
C ILE A 331 8.82 -5.97 -5.18
N GLY A 332 9.03 -7.06 -4.45
CA GLY A 332 8.12 -8.20 -4.46
C GLY A 332 6.81 -7.95 -3.72
N GLY A 333 6.01 -9.02 -3.63
CA GLY A 333 4.69 -9.01 -3.01
C GLY A 333 4.67 -9.06 -1.48
N THR A 334 5.79 -8.84 -0.78
CA THR A 334 5.80 -8.90 0.69
C THR A 334 4.89 -7.83 1.30
N ASP A 335 4.37 -8.06 2.51
CA ASP A 335 3.58 -7.06 3.25
C ASP A 335 4.42 -5.94 3.90
N ALA A 336 5.63 -5.68 3.36
CA ALA A 336 6.56 -4.71 3.91
C ALA A 336 6.09 -3.29 3.58
N THR A 337 6.20 -2.42 4.57
CA THR A 337 5.90 -1.00 4.38
C THR A 337 7.11 -0.19 4.82
N ILE A 338 7.71 0.50 3.87
CA ILE A 338 8.88 1.35 4.05
C ILE A 338 8.40 2.72 4.55
N ALA A 339 8.80 3.09 5.77
CA ALA A 339 8.45 4.38 6.36
C ALA A 339 9.40 5.48 5.87
N ILE A 340 8.85 6.55 5.32
CA ILE A 340 9.60 7.75 4.92
C ILE A 340 9.29 8.86 5.94
N GLN A 341 10.31 9.29 6.69
CA GLN A 341 10.20 10.40 7.66
C GLN A 341 11.21 11.53 7.38
N THR A 342 12.20 11.29 6.51
CA THR A 342 13.23 12.25 6.11
C THR A 342 13.23 12.43 4.59
N ASP A 343 13.83 13.52 4.12
CA ASP A 343 13.86 13.86 2.69
C ASP A 343 14.42 12.70 1.87
N ILE A 344 13.81 12.46 0.72
CA ILE A 344 14.24 11.42 -0.21
C ILE A 344 14.34 11.93 -1.65
N ASP A 345 15.44 11.56 -2.29
CA ASP A 345 15.68 11.69 -3.72
C ASP A 345 15.77 10.30 -4.36
N PHE A 346 14.72 9.86 -5.04
CA PHE A 346 14.74 8.64 -5.84
C PHE A 346 15.52 8.82 -7.16
N GLY A 347 15.92 10.04 -7.51
CA GLY A 347 16.74 10.34 -8.67
C GLY A 347 16.13 9.82 -9.97
N ASN A 348 16.93 9.10 -10.74
CA ASN A 348 16.50 8.44 -11.97
C ASN A 348 16.34 6.91 -11.80
N ALA A 349 16.29 6.40 -10.57
CA ALA A 349 16.14 4.99 -10.31
C ALA A 349 14.76 4.47 -10.77
N GLU A 350 14.73 3.21 -11.20
CA GLU A 350 13.51 2.51 -11.61
C GLU A 350 13.05 1.57 -10.49
N PHE A 351 11.75 1.52 -10.22
CA PHE A 351 11.13 0.65 -9.23
C PHE A 351 10.08 -0.21 -9.90
N LEU A 352 10.30 -1.52 -9.96
CA LEU A 352 9.30 -2.47 -10.42
C LEU A 352 8.54 -3.02 -9.19
N ILE A 353 7.30 -2.55 -9.00
CA ILE A 353 6.39 -3.04 -7.96
C ILE A 353 5.62 -4.22 -8.55
N ASP A 354 5.95 -5.43 -8.13
CA ASP A 354 5.30 -6.64 -8.62
C ASP A 354 4.10 -7.02 -7.73
N ASP A 355 2.91 -6.70 -8.24
CA ASP A 355 1.65 -6.96 -7.55
C ASP A 355 1.02 -8.30 -7.94
N THR A 356 1.73 -9.17 -8.67
CA THR A 356 1.17 -10.46 -9.14
C THR A 356 0.97 -11.48 -8.02
N ASN A 357 1.71 -11.35 -6.90
CA ASN A 357 1.65 -12.27 -5.76
C ASN A 357 1.80 -11.56 -4.40
N VAL A 358 0.90 -10.61 -4.11
CA VAL A 358 0.93 -9.79 -2.89
C VAL A 358 0.38 -10.52 -1.67
N GLU A 359 1.13 -10.53 -0.57
CA GLU A 359 0.75 -11.12 0.73
C GLU A 359 -0.40 -10.35 1.41
N ASN A 360 -0.41 -9.02 1.31
CA ASN A 360 -1.44 -8.16 1.88
C ASN A 360 -1.79 -6.98 0.95
N LEU A 361 -2.96 -7.06 0.31
CA LEU A 361 -3.44 -6.07 -0.65
C LEU A 361 -3.63 -4.66 -0.05
N ALA A 362 -3.88 -4.56 1.26
CA ALA A 362 -4.18 -3.30 1.91
C ALA A 362 -2.93 -2.52 2.36
N LYS A 363 -1.73 -3.11 2.24
CA LYS A 363 -0.48 -2.50 2.70
C LYS A 363 0.20 -1.70 1.57
N PRO A 364 0.55 -0.43 1.82
CA PRO A 364 1.34 0.33 0.87
C PRO A 364 2.80 -0.13 0.87
N VAL A 365 3.49 0.13 -0.23
CA VAL A 365 4.93 -0.08 -0.35
C VAL A 365 5.66 0.97 0.49
N PHE A 366 5.28 2.24 0.31
CA PHE A 366 5.84 3.37 1.05
C PHE A 366 4.75 4.06 1.88
N ILE A 367 5.06 4.40 3.13
CA ILE A 367 4.22 5.26 3.96
C ILE A 367 5.01 6.50 4.37
N VAL A 368 4.51 7.68 4.01
CA VAL A 368 5.08 8.96 4.43
C VAL A 368 4.43 9.35 5.76
N THR A 369 5.23 9.43 6.81
CA THR A 369 4.70 9.62 8.18
C THR A 369 5.52 10.63 8.97
N SER A 370 4.86 11.35 9.87
CA SER A 370 5.51 12.25 10.82
C SER A 370 6.17 11.46 11.97
N LYS A 371 7.16 12.07 12.63
CA LYS A 371 7.61 11.67 13.97
C LYS A 371 6.64 12.17 15.07
N LEU A 372 5.82 13.18 14.75
CA LEU A 372 4.78 13.70 15.63
C LEU A 372 3.62 12.72 15.71
N LYS A 373 3.15 12.45 16.93
CA LYS A 373 2.07 11.47 17.16
C LYS A 373 0.70 12.14 17.12
N ALA A 374 -0.19 11.57 16.31
CA ALA A 374 -1.62 11.88 16.38
C ALA A 374 -2.17 11.48 17.75
N HIS A 375 -3.12 12.25 18.27
CA HIS A 375 -3.70 12.02 19.60
C HIS A 375 -5.15 12.50 19.68
N PRO A 376 -5.98 11.90 20.55
CA PRO A 376 -7.34 12.37 20.77
C PRO A 376 -7.34 13.75 21.41
N LEU A 377 -8.24 14.64 20.95
CA LEU A 377 -8.47 15.94 21.59
C LEU A 377 -9.50 15.80 22.72
N LYS A 378 -9.19 16.33 23.90
CA LYS A 378 -10.09 16.37 25.06
C LYS A 378 -10.64 17.78 25.26
N GLY A 379 -11.78 17.90 25.92
CA GLY A 379 -12.38 19.20 26.29
C GLY A 379 -13.27 19.84 25.23
N VAL A 380 -13.57 19.12 24.14
CA VAL A 380 -14.51 19.57 23.09
C VAL A 380 -15.57 18.49 22.91
N GLU A 381 -16.80 18.78 23.35
CA GLU A 381 -17.91 17.80 23.34
C GLU A 381 -18.83 17.96 22.13
N ASN A 382 -18.92 19.17 21.60
CA ASN A 382 -19.74 19.55 20.46
C ASN A 382 -19.00 20.57 19.59
N LEU A 383 -19.40 20.65 18.32
CA LEU A 383 -18.92 21.66 17.38
C LEU A 383 -20.11 22.29 16.67
N LYS A 384 -20.00 23.57 16.35
CA LYS A 384 -20.97 24.27 15.50
C LYS A 384 -20.40 24.54 14.11
N ARG A 385 -21.28 24.49 13.12
CA ARG A 385 -20.95 24.89 11.75
C ARG A 385 -20.36 26.30 11.77
N ARG A 386 -19.21 26.48 11.10
CA ARG A 386 -18.43 27.75 11.04
C ARG A 386 -17.96 28.29 12.40
N GLN A 387 -17.91 27.46 13.44
CA GLN A 387 -17.26 27.84 14.70
C GLN A 387 -15.80 28.25 14.43
N ALA A 388 -15.42 29.42 14.94
CA ALA A 388 -14.13 30.05 14.65
C ALA A 388 -13.01 29.62 15.61
N ASN A 389 -13.32 29.05 16.76
CA ASN A 389 -12.34 28.62 17.76
C ASN A 389 -12.86 27.39 18.53
N LEU A 390 -11.99 26.43 18.83
CA LEU A 390 -12.35 25.17 19.52
C LEU A 390 -12.63 25.32 21.03
N GLY A 391 -12.26 26.42 21.65
CA GLY A 391 -12.30 26.63 23.09
C GLY A 391 -11.16 25.96 23.86
N VAL A 392 -10.21 25.35 23.15
CA VAL A 392 -9.02 24.71 23.71
C VAL A 392 -7.79 25.04 22.88
N ALA A 393 -6.65 25.20 23.53
CA ALA A 393 -5.37 25.37 22.86
C ALA A 393 -4.80 24.01 22.41
N LEU A 394 -4.02 24.01 21.33
CA LEU A 394 -3.27 22.87 20.84
C LEU A 394 -1.77 23.13 21.02
N PRO A 395 -0.93 22.07 21.15
CA PRO A 395 0.51 22.26 21.24
C PRO A 395 1.11 23.00 20.02
N GLN A 396 0.50 22.84 18.85
CA GLN A 396 0.91 23.48 17.60
C GLN A 396 -0.23 23.43 16.57
N ARG A 397 -0.04 24.14 15.44
CA ARG A 397 -0.92 24.07 14.27
C ARG A 397 -1.11 22.61 13.83
N SER A 398 -2.37 22.21 13.65
CA SER A 398 -2.74 20.82 13.46
C SER A 398 -3.93 20.67 12.52
N LEU A 399 -4.00 19.54 11.83
CA LEU A 399 -5.24 19.07 11.22
C LEU A 399 -6.09 18.38 12.30
N VAL A 400 -7.37 18.70 12.39
CA VAL A 400 -8.33 18.05 13.28
C VAL A 400 -9.36 17.28 12.46
N CYS A 401 -9.61 16.03 12.83
CA CYS A 401 -10.66 15.20 12.24
C CYS A 401 -11.74 14.93 13.28
N ALA A 402 -12.96 15.40 13.01
CA ALA A 402 -14.14 15.17 13.83
C ALA A 402 -15.02 14.09 13.20
N THR A 403 -15.59 13.21 14.02
CA THR A 403 -16.55 12.19 13.57
C THR A 403 -17.66 12.00 14.59
N ASP A 404 -18.90 11.92 14.12
CA ASP A 404 -20.05 11.39 14.84
C ASP A 404 -20.58 10.15 14.11
N SER A 405 -20.35 8.97 14.69
CA SER A 405 -20.80 7.70 14.10
C SER A 405 -22.30 7.47 14.17
N ASN A 406 -23.02 8.23 14.99
CA ASN A 406 -24.47 8.10 15.20
C ASN A 406 -25.27 8.86 14.15
N VAL A 407 -24.65 9.80 13.43
CA VAL A 407 -25.26 10.52 12.31
C VAL A 407 -24.74 9.95 10.99
N LYS A 408 -25.65 9.55 10.10
CA LYS A 408 -25.31 9.07 8.76
C LYS A 408 -25.52 10.16 7.73
N ARG A 409 -24.48 10.43 6.94
CA ARG A 409 -24.49 11.33 5.78
C ARG A 409 -24.11 10.53 4.52
N TYR A 410 -24.39 11.06 3.35
CA TYR A 410 -24.01 10.46 2.07
C TYR A 410 -24.57 9.05 1.87
N ILE A 411 -25.84 8.86 2.25
CA ILE A 411 -26.58 7.63 2.00
C ILE A 411 -26.77 7.50 0.49
N ARG A 412 -26.00 6.60 -0.14
CA ARG A 412 -25.85 6.58 -1.60
C ARG A 412 -27.10 6.04 -2.29
N TYR A 413 -27.51 6.69 -3.37
CA TYR A 413 -28.59 6.26 -4.25
C TYR A 413 -28.07 5.45 -5.45
N GLY A 414 -28.93 4.61 -6.01
CA GLY A 414 -28.68 3.91 -7.27
C GLY A 414 -27.99 2.55 -7.11
N VAL A 415 -27.27 2.13 -8.16
CA VAL A 415 -26.73 0.77 -8.27
C VAL A 415 -25.79 0.44 -7.10
N ASN A 416 -25.03 1.42 -6.61
CA ASN A 416 -24.07 1.26 -5.52
C ASN A 416 -24.60 1.73 -4.15
N GLN A 417 -25.91 1.64 -3.92
CA GLN A 417 -26.55 2.06 -2.67
C GLN A 417 -25.88 1.48 -1.40
N ASN A 418 -25.87 2.27 -0.32
CA ASN A 418 -25.31 1.90 0.97
C ASN A 418 -26.08 2.56 2.14
N GLN A 419 -25.66 2.32 3.39
CA GLN A 419 -26.30 2.86 4.60
C GLN A 419 -25.71 4.22 5.04
N GLY A 420 -25.03 4.93 4.13
CA GLY A 420 -24.30 6.15 4.41
C GLY A 420 -23.01 5.95 5.21
N ALA A 421 -22.33 7.06 5.46
CA ALA A 421 -21.10 7.16 6.22
C ALA A 421 -21.30 8.03 7.46
N ALA A 422 -20.49 7.81 8.50
CA ALA A 422 -20.49 8.65 9.69
C ALA A 422 -20.26 10.12 9.31
N GLN A 423 -20.96 11.04 9.98
CA GLN A 423 -20.72 12.47 9.80
C GLN A 423 -19.25 12.76 10.14
N THR A 424 -18.50 13.22 9.15
CA THR A 424 -17.05 13.39 9.22
C THR A 424 -16.71 14.78 8.70
N ASP A 425 -15.78 15.47 9.37
CA ASP A 425 -15.19 16.69 8.87
C ASP A 425 -13.70 16.79 9.24
N VAL A 426 -12.95 17.51 8.41
CA VAL A 426 -11.54 17.85 8.67
C VAL A 426 -11.30 19.34 8.52
N PHE A 427 -10.51 19.92 9.41
CA PHE A 427 -10.23 21.36 9.40
C PHE A 427 -8.89 21.65 10.09
N ILE A 428 -8.27 22.77 9.74
CA ILE A 428 -7.03 23.21 10.36
C ILE A 428 -7.33 24.04 11.60
N VAL A 429 -6.54 23.84 12.65
CA VAL A 429 -6.62 24.58 13.91
C VAL A 429 -5.24 25.06 14.28
N GLU A 430 -5.13 26.35 14.60
CA GLU A 430 -3.93 27.00 15.09
C GLU A 430 -3.66 26.66 16.57
N ALA A 431 -2.44 26.93 17.06
CA ALA A 431 -2.05 26.56 18.43
C ALA A 431 -2.94 27.20 19.52
N ASN A 432 -3.51 28.38 19.25
CA ASN A 432 -4.43 29.08 20.15
C ASN A 432 -5.88 28.54 20.10
N GLY A 433 -6.15 27.53 19.29
CA GLY A 433 -7.48 26.94 19.11
C GLY A 433 -8.32 27.55 17.99
N ASP A 434 -7.82 28.57 17.29
CA ASP A 434 -8.54 29.18 16.17
C ASP A 434 -8.64 28.21 15.00
N VAL A 435 -9.83 28.08 14.43
CA VAL A 435 -10.08 27.30 13.21
C VAL A 435 -9.71 28.16 12.01
N ASP A 436 -8.89 27.62 11.11
CA ASP A 436 -8.51 28.31 9.87
C ASP A 436 -9.78 28.64 9.04
N PRO A 437 -10.04 29.92 8.75
CA PRO A 437 -11.28 30.35 8.08
C PRO A 437 -11.40 29.81 6.65
N THR A 438 -10.31 29.35 6.03
CA THR A 438 -10.31 28.72 4.71
C THR A 438 -10.69 27.24 4.77
N THR A 439 -10.79 26.65 5.96
CA THR A 439 -11.16 25.24 6.17
C THR A 439 -12.31 25.08 7.18
N PRO A 440 -13.39 25.88 7.07
CA PRO A 440 -14.38 26.02 8.14
C PRO A 440 -15.07 24.70 8.48
N ILE A 441 -15.51 24.53 9.73
CA ILE A 441 -16.32 23.39 10.15
C ILE A 441 -17.65 23.39 9.37
N LEU A 442 -17.94 22.30 8.67
CA LEU A 442 -19.06 22.18 7.74
C LEU A 442 -20.36 21.74 8.40
N TRP A 443 -20.28 21.03 9.52
CA TRP A 443 -21.42 20.41 10.20
C TRP A 443 -21.55 20.88 11.63
N ASP A 444 -22.79 20.89 12.13
CA ASP A 444 -23.04 20.84 13.57
C ASP A 444 -22.80 19.40 14.07
N PHE A 445 -21.95 19.26 15.08
CA PHE A 445 -21.74 18.04 15.83
C PHE A 445 -22.35 18.23 17.21
N ASN A 446 -23.58 17.75 17.43
CA ASN A 446 -24.21 17.80 18.75
C ASN A 446 -23.53 16.87 19.77
N GLN A 447 -22.80 15.88 19.26
CA GLN A 447 -21.91 14.99 20.00
C GLN A 447 -20.74 14.63 19.08
N ILE A 448 -19.65 14.14 19.66
CA ILE A 448 -18.47 13.71 18.90
C ILE A 448 -18.04 12.34 19.40
N THR A 449 -18.03 11.35 18.51
CA THR A 449 -17.61 9.98 18.85
C THR A 449 -16.10 9.79 18.69
N ASN A 450 -15.46 10.59 17.83
CA ASN A 450 -14.01 10.66 17.73
C ASN A 450 -13.57 12.08 17.32
N LEU A 451 -12.58 12.62 18.02
CA LEU A 451 -11.92 13.88 17.70
C LEU A 451 -10.41 13.66 17.80
N THR A 452 -9.72 13.65 16.66
CA THR A 452 -8.27 13.35 16.61
C THR A 452 -7.51 14.54 16.03
N VAL A 453 -6.41 14.90 16.69
CA VAL A 453 -5.45 15.90 16.26
C VAL A 453 -4.28 15.22 15.54
N TYR A 454 -3.93 15.75 14.38
CA TYR A 454 -2.79 15.38 13.56
C TYR A 454 -1.85 16.60 13.45
N PRO A 455 -0.80 16.68 14.28
CA PRO A 455 0.13 17.81 14.25
C PRO A 455 0.76 18.02 12.88
N ILE A 456 0.91 19.30 12.46
CA ILE A 456 1.55 19.64 11.19
C ILE A 456 3.03 19.93 11.43
N ASP A 457 3.90 19.20 10.73
CA ASP A 457 5.35 19.43 10.74
C ASP A 457 5.69 20.83 10.24
N THR A 458 6.58 21.52 10.96
CA THR A 458 7.05 22.88 10.58
C THR A 458 7.99 22.87 9.39
N THR A 459 8.77 21.79 9.23
CA THR A 459 9.69 21.60 8.10
C THR A 459 9.03 20.76 7.02
N GLN A 460 9.07 21.25 5.79
CA GLN A 460 8.54 20.52 4.64
C GLN A 460 9.41 19.30 4.35
N LEU A 461 8.77 18.13 4.19
CA LEU A 461 9.43 16.92 3.70
C LEU A 461 9.41 16.92 2.18
N LYS A 462 10.54 16.60 1.55
CA LYS A 462 10.67 16.51 0.10
C LYS A 462 10.85 15.07 -0.36
N ILE A 463 10.06 14.69 -1.36
CA ILE A 463 10.12 13.42 -2.06
C ILE A 463 10.30 13.74 -3.54
N THR A 464 11.45 13.39 -4.11
CA THR A 464 11.82 13.81 -5.46
C THR A 464 12.22 12.64 -6.35
N GLY A 465 11.90 12.74 -7.64
CA GLY A 465 12.37 11.81 -8.68
C GLY A 465 11.79 10.39 -8.59
N GLY A 466 12.34 9.50 -9.41
CA GLY A 466 12.01 8.07 -9.44
C GLY A 466 10.98 7.69 -10.49
N ARG A 467 11.24 6.57 -11.16
CA ARG A 467 10.32 5.93 -12.11
C ARG A 467 9.75 4.66 -11.51
N PHE A 468 8.46 4.65 -11.22
CA PHE A 468 7.76 3.50 -10.67
C PHE A 468 6.94 2.81 -11.76
N THR A 469 7.03 1.49 -11.85
CA THR A 469 6.19 0.66 -12.70
C THR A 469 5.49 -0.37 -11.84
N THR A 470 4.17 -0.28 -11.76
CA THR A 470 3.35 -1.33 -11.14
C THR A 470 3.03 -2.39 -12.18
N LYS A 471 3.47 -3.62 -11.92
CA LYS A 471 3.08 -4.80 -12.70
C LYS A 471 1.87 -5.44 -12.03
N VAL A 472 0.70 -5.18 -12.58
CA VAL A 472 -0.56 -5.60 -11.96
C VAL A 472 -0.80 -7.09 -12.13
N LYS A 473 -1.59 -7.66 -11.22
CA LYS A 473 -2.13 -9.01 -11.38
C LYS A 473 -3.29 -9.01 -12.38
N ALA A 474 -3.14 -9.80 -13.45
CA ALA A 474 -4.17 -10.01 -14.49
C ALA A 474 -5.06 -11.21 -14.14
N ASP A 475 -5.66 -11.25 -12.95
CA ASP A 475 -6.55 -12.32 -12.51
C ASP A 475 -8.04 -11.93 -12.58
N GLU A 476 -8.91 -12.85 -12.17
CA GLU A 476 -10.37 -12.67 -12.19
C GLU A 476 -10.78 -11.38 -11.45
N THR A 477 -11.65 -10.59 -12.08
CA THR A 477 -12.10 -9.30 -11.55
C THR A 477 -12.88 -9.44 -10.24
N ARG A 478 -12.31 -8.98 -9.13
CA ARG A 478 -12.92 -8.98 -7.78
C ARG A 478 -13.06 -7.56 -7.24
N PHE A 479 -14.06 -7.34 -6.37
CA PHE A 479 -14.26 -6.06 -5.67
C PHE A 479 -13.30 -5.93 -4.48
N VAL A 480 -11.99 -5.96 -4.74
CA VAL A 480 -10.90 -5.79 -3.77
C VAL A 480 -9.96 -4.70 -4.26
N TYR A 481 -9.45 -3.90 -3.33
CA TYR A 481 -8.59 -2.76 -3.64
C TYR A 481 -7.14 -3.05 -3.23
N TYR A 482 -6.22 -2.87 -4.17
CA TYR A 482 -4.79 -2.80 -3.92
C TYR A 482 -4.46 -1.40 -3.42
N GLY A 483 -3.91 -1.32 -2.20
CA GLY A 483 -3.43 -0.11 -1.55
C GLY A 483 -1.92 0.07 -1.67
N ARG A 484 -1.33 -0.36 -2.79
CA ARG A 484 0.10 -0.36 -3.07
C ARG A 484 0.56 1.03 -3.55
N GLY A 485 1.87 1.29 -3.53
CA GLY A 485 2.43 2.62 -3.86
C GLY A 485 2.76 3.48 -2.64
N LEU A 486 2.55 4.79 -2.76
CA LEU A 486 2.89 5.84 -1.79
C LEU A 486 1.66 6.33 -1.01
N ASN A 487 1.58 5.98 0.28
CA ASN A 487 0.56 6.50 1.18
C ASN A 487 1.09 7.68 2.01
N VAL A 488 0.59 8.89 1.74
CA VAL A 488 0.96 10.12 2.44
C VAL A 488 0.04 10.35 3.63
N ARG A 489 0.61 10.26 4.84
CA ARG A 489 -0.05 10.53 6.14
C ARG A 489 0.67 11.58 6.98
N ARG A 490 1.64 12.28 6.37
CA ARG A 490 2.37 13.40 6.96
C ARG A 490 1.89 14.68 6.31
N SER A 491 1.69 15.73 7.11
CA SER A 491 1.38 17.06 6.59
C SER A 491 2.65 17.78 6.12
N ASN A 492 2.50 18.86 5.35
CA ASN A 492 3.60 19.68 4.85
C ASN A 492 4.62 18.85 4.02
N VAL A 493 4.15 18.31 2.90
CA VAL A 493 4.92 17.40 2.01
C VAL A 493 4.93 17.94 0.58
N LEU A 494 6.12 17.93 -0.03
CA LEU A 494 6.33 18.13 -1.46
C LEU A 494 6.70 16.80 -2.11
N ILE A 495 5.93 16.40 -3.13
CA ILE A 495 6.24 15.31 -4.05
C ILE A 495 6.50 15.93 -5.42
N GLU A 496 7.67 15.69 -5.99
CA GLU A 496 8.11 16.33 -7.23
C GLU A 496 8.80 15.35 -8.18
N GLY A 497 8.44 15.38 -9.47
CA GLY A 497 9.19 14.66 -10.50
C GLY A 497 9.05 13.13 -10.49
N ILE A 498 8.02 12.59 -9.82
CA ILE A 498 7.73 11.15 -9.86
C ILE A 498 7.10 10.77 -11.21
N GLU A 499 7.50 9.62 -11.75
CA GLU A 499 6.80 8.98 -12.87
C GLU A 499 6.18 7.66 -12.40
N HIS A 500 4.90 7.43 -12.68
CA HIS A 500 4.24 6.15 -12.44
C HIS A 500 3.62 5.56 -13.71
N TYR A 501 3.98 4.31 -13.98
CA TYR A 501 3.54 3.51 -15.11
C TYR A 501 2.85 2.23 -14.64
N ILE A 502 1.95 1.72 -15.47
CA ILE A 502 1.24 0.47 -15.21
C ILE A 502 1.49 -0.49 -16.38
N THR A 503 1.77 -1.75 -16.05
CA THR A 503 1.96 -2.82 -17.04
C THR A 503 1.13 -4.04 -16.66
N ASN A 504 0.92 -4.93 -17.64
CA ASN A 504 0.20 -6.20 -17.47
C ASN A 504 -1.32 -6.06 -17.22
N GLU A 505 -1.94 -4.94 -17.59
CA GLU A 505 -3.40 -4.81 -17.60
C GLU A 505 -4.01 -5.53 -18.82
N GLY A 506 -4.74 -6.62 -18.57
CA GLY A 506 -5.51 -7.37 -19.57
C GLY A 506 -6.99 -6.97 -19.63
N ASP A 507 -7.85 -7.91 -20.04
CA ASP A 507 -9.31 -7.74 -20.10
C ASP A 507 -10.00 -7.89 -18.74
N GLN A 508 -9.29 -8.41 -17.74
CA GLN A 508 -9.72 -8.59 -16.36
C GLN A 508 -8.65 -8.00 -15.43
N GLY A 509 -9.07 -7.58 -14.23
CA GLY A 509 -8.14 -7.03 -13.25
C GLY A 509 -8.82 -6.58 -11.96
N SER A 510 -7.99 -6.12 -11.02
CA SER A 510 -8.41 -5.66 -9.70
C SER A 510 -8.47 -4.13 -9.61
N ALA A 511 -9.16 -3.62 -8.60
CA ALA A 511 -9.20 -2.19 -8.32
C ALA A 511 -7.94 -1.73 -7.57
N TYR A 512 -7.48 -0.51 -7.85
CA TYR A 512 -6.40 0.16 -7.13
C TYR A 512 -6.94 1.39 -6.41
N SER A 513 -6.51 1.62 -5.17
CA SER A 513 -6.95 2.79 -4.40
C SER A 513 -6.23 4.07 -4.82
N GLY A 514 -5.12 3.96 -5.55
CA GLY A 514 -4.21 5.04 -5.93
C GLY A 514 -2.76 4.59 -5.80
N PHE A 515 -1.86 5.06 -6.67
CA PHE A 515 -0.42 5.03 -6.41
C PHE A 515 -0.02 6.12 -5.42
N ILE A 516 -0.55 7.35 -5.57
CA ILE A 516 -0.41 8.43 -4.58
C ILE A 516 -1.72 8.56 -3.80
N ASN A 517 -1.70 8.17 -2.52
CA ASN A 517 -2.83 8.29 -1.61
C ASN A 517 -2.55 9.33 -0.53
N VAL A 518 -3.20 10.49 -0.58
CA VAL A 518 -3.08 11.55 0.43
C VAL A 518 -4.22 11.43 1.44
N SER A 519 -3.90 11.17 2.70
CA SER A 519 -4.94 10.94 3.71
C SER A 519 -4.57 11.41 5.11
N LEU A 520 -5.55 11.96 5.84
CA LEU A 520 -5.41 12.41 7.23
C LEU A 520 -4.21 13.35 7.44
N CYS A 521 -3.96 14.23 6.47
CA CYS A 521 -2.89 15.20 6.48
C CYS A 521 -3.29 16.48 5.72
N ALA A 522 -2.45 17.49 5.84
CA ALA A 522 -2.67 18.78 5.19
C ALA A 522 -1.42 19.31 4.50
N ASP A 523 -1.61 20.28 3.61
CA ASP A 523 -0.53 21.02 2.95
C ASP A 523 0.38 20.08 2.13
N VAL A 524 -0.20 19.40 1.16
CA VAL A 524 0.49 18.46 0.27
C VAL A 524 0.51 18.99 -1.16
N THR A 525 1.69 19.10 -1.75
CA THR A 525 1.87 19.46 -3.15
C THR A 525 2.48 18.30 -3.92
N VAL A 526 1.82 17.89 -5.00
CA VAL A 526 2.34 16.96 -6.00
C VAL A 526 2.60 17.76 -7.27
N ARG A 527 3.83 17.79 -7.76
CA ARG A 527 4.16 18.57 -8.96
C ARG A 527 5.06 17.86 -9.96
N ASP A 528 4.95 18.28 -11.21
CA ASP A 528 5.79 17.81 -12.32
C ASP A 528 5.81 16.27 -12.42
N THR A 529 4.65 15.65 -12.17
CA THR A 529 4.49 14.19 -12.01
C THR A 529 3.77 13.58 -13.21
N ILE A 530 4.21 12.40 -13.62
CA ILE A 530 3.56 11.57 -14.66
C ILE A 530 2.84 10.41 -13.98
N LEU A 531 1.59 10.15 -14.35
CA LEU A 531 0.73 9.15 -13.73
C LEU A 531 -0.02 8.35 -14.81
N THR A 532 -0.55 7.17 -14.48
CA THR A 532 -1.21 6.29 -15.44
C THR A 532 -2.61 5.93 -14.95
N ALA A 533 -3.64 6.23 -15.74
CA ALA A 533 -4.99 5.73 -15.42
C ALA A 533 -5.09 4.23 -15.70
N HIS A 534 -5.75 3.50 -14.79
CA HIS A 534 -6.05 2.09 -14.94
C HIS A 534 -7.17 1.81 -15.95
N ARG A 535 -7.17 0.63 -16.56
CA ARG A 535 -8.31 0.16 -17.37
C ARG A 535 -9.59 0.03 -16.54
N THR A 536 -10.74 0.27 -17.16
CA THR A 536 -12.04 0.09 -16.51
C THR A 536 -12.43 -1.40 -16.51
N PHE A 537 -12.54 -1.98 -15.33
CA PHE A 537 -13.08 -3.32 -15.13
C PHE A 537 -14.52 -3.29 -14.60
N TRP A 538 -15.25 -4.38 -14.81
CA TRP A 538 -16.65 -4.53 -14.40
C TRP A 538 -16.81 -5.76 -13.51
N SER A 539 -17.56 -5.61 -12.42
CA SER A 539 -17.89 -6.72 -11.52
C SER A 539 -19.35 -6.64 -11.06
N LYS A 540 -19.84 -7.68 -10.39
CA LYS A 540 -21.14 -7.63 -9.72
C LYS A 540 -20.98 -6.90 -8.39
N ASN A 541 -21.83 -5.92 -8.13
CA ASN A 541 -21.87 -5.24 -6.85
C ASN A 541 -22.59 -6.09 -5.77
N ALA A 542 -22.72 -5.54 -4.56
CA ALA A 542 -23.40 -6.21 -3.45
C ALA A 542 -24.86 -6.60 -3.73
N ALA A 543 -25.52 -5.96 -4.70
CA ALA A 543 -26.88 -6.27 -5.15
C ALA A 543 -26.92 -7.17 -6.40
N GLY A 544 -25.78 -7.77 -6.81
CA GLY A 544 -25.66 -8.65 -7.96
C GLY A 544 -25.70 -7.94 -9.33
N LYS A 545 -25.72 -6.61 -9.37
CA LYS A 545 -25.80 -5.82 -10.61
C LYS A 545 -24.40 -5.47 -11.14
N PRO A 546 -24.19 -5.44 -12.47
CA PRO A 546 -22.94 -4.98 -13.05
C PRO A 546 -22.62 -3.54 -12.63
N ALA A 547 -21.41 -3.32 -12.13
CA ALA A 547 -20.87 -2.01 -11.79
C ALA A 547 -19.41 -1.95 -12.19
N SER A 548 -19.00 -0.80 -12.71
CA SER A 548 -17.60 -0.49 -12.97
C SER A 548 -16.84 -0.39 -11.65
N LEU A 549 -15.63 -0.93 -11.60
CA LEU A 549 -14.74 -0.83 -10.45
C LEU A 549 -14.05 0.54 -10.44
N GLY A 550 -14.13 1.24 -9.31
CA GLY A 550 -13.33 2.44 -9.10
C GLY A 550 -11.87 2.04 -8.97
N THR A 551 -11.01 2.50 -9.88
CA THR A 551 -9.57 2.18 -9.85
C THR A 551 -8.75 3.41 -10.20
N TYR A 552 -7.88 3.84 -9.30
CA TYR A 552 -7.29 5.16 -9.32
C TYR A 552 -5.78 5.09 -9.32
N ASP A 553 -5.15 6.17 -9.78
CA ASP A 553 -3.73 6.41 -9.55
C ASP A 553 -3.50 7.49 -8.49
N ILE A 554 -4.52 8.33 -8.24
CA ILE A 554 -4.50 9.39 -7.24
C ILE A 554 -5.73 9.26 -6.35
N ASN A 555 -5.55 9.43 -5.05
CA ASN A 555 -6.68 9.50 -4.14
C ASN A 555 -6.45 10.48 -3.00
N GLY A 556 -7.48 11.27 -2.68
CA GLY A 556 -7.52 12.16 -1.52
C GLY A 556 -8.57 11.69 -0.52
N ASN A 557 -8.24 11.55 0.76
CA ASN A 557 -9.22 11.18 1.77
C ASN A 557 -8.99 11.87 3.11
N ARG A 558 -9.92 12.73 3.54
CA ARG A 558 -9.78 13.53 4.77
C ARG A 558 -8.48 14.36 4.73
N ALA A 559 -8.24 15.02 3.60
CA ALA A 559 -7.04 15.79 3.33
C ALA A 559 -7.38 17.26 3.04
N VAL A 560 -6.51 18.17 3.45
CA VAL A 560 -6.75 19.61 3.37
C VAL A 560 -5.59 20.31 2.65
N ASN A 561 -5.88 21.25 1.76
CA ASN A 561 -4.87 21.97 0.98
C ASN A 561 -3.98 21.00 0.16
N VAL A 562 -4.60 20.29 -0.79
CA VAL A 562 -3.88 19.35 -1.67
C VAL A 562 -3.83 19.91 -3.08
N SER A 563 -2.61 20.06 -3.60
CA SER A 563 -2.36 20.67 -4.91
C SER A 563 -1.68 19.69 -5.86
N PHE A 564 -2.17 19.63 -7.09
CA PHE A 564 -1.52 18.98 -8.24
C PHE A 564 -1.11 20.05 -9.23
N ILE A 565 0.18 20.14 -9.54
CA ILE A 565 0.75 21.21 -10.36
C ILE A 565 1.56 20.60 -11.50
N ASN A 566 1.26 20.95 -12.75
CA ASN A 566 1.95 20.42 -13.95
C ASN A 566 1.96 18.88 -14.04
N CYS A 567 0.89 18.22 -13.56
CA CYS A 567 0.79 16.77 -13.60
C CYS A 567 0.05 16.28 -14.86
N ARG A 568 0.47 15.14 -15.41
CA ARG A 568 -0.17 14.59 -16.62
C ARG A 568 -0.35 13.09 -16.57
N GLN A 569 -1.35 12.61 -17.30
CA GLN A 569 -1.52 11.20 -17.61
C GLN A 569 -0.61 10.72 -18.74
N THR A 570 -0.18 9.45 -18.68
CA THR A 570 0.54 8.76 -19.74
C THR A 570 -0.37 8.35 -20.91
N ASN A 571 -1.60 7.94 -20.62
CA ASN A 571 -2.60 7.52 -21.59
C ASN A 571 -3.52 8.67 -22.03
N ASP A 572 -4.23 8.45 -23.14
CA ASP A 572 -5.18 9.45 -23.67
C ASP A 572 -6.30 9.70 -22.65
N ILE A 573 -6.38 10.95 -22.18
CA ILE A 573 -7.39 11.41 -21.22
C ILE A 573 -8.82 11.28 -21.77
N ASN A 574 -9.00 11.12 -23.08
CA ASN A 574 -10.30 10.92 -23.73
C ASN A 574 -10.63 9.45 -24.04
N ASP A 575 -9.72 8.51 -23.80
CA ASP A 575 -9.99 7.10 -24.03
C ASP A 575 -10.90 6.52 -22.93
N ARG A 576 -12.05 6.02 -23.37
CA ARG A 576 -13.11 5.46 -22.52
C ARG A 576 -12.81 4.05 -22.03
N ALA A 577 -11.74 3.41 -22.52
CA ALA A 577 -11.25 2.16 -21.97
C ALA A 577 -10.67 2.33 -20.55
N TYR A 578 -10.22 3.54 -20.20
CA TYR A 578 -9.60 3.84 -18.91
C TYR A 578 -10.58 4.48 -17.92
N TRP A 579 -10.40 4.15 -16.65
CA TRP A 579 -11.14 4.77 -15.55
C TRP A 579 -10.60 6.19 -15.28
N GLY A 580 -11.34 6.97 -14.49
CA GLY A 580 -10.85 8.29 -14.09
C GLY A 580 -9.73 8.21 -13.07
N ILE A 581 -8.68 9.00 -13.27
CA ILE A 581 -7.42 8.88 -12.52
C ILE A 581 -7.54 9.13 -11.02
N MET A 582 -8.46 10.01 -10.60
CA MET A 582 -8.58 10.48 -9.22
C MET A 582 -9.90 10.10 -8.55
N GLY A 583 -9.87 9.73 -7.28
CA GLY A 583 -11.02 9.79 -6.35
C GLY A 583 -10.76 10.74 -5.18
N SER A 584 -11.80 11.33 -4.58
CA SER A 584 -11.60 12.12 -3.35
C SER A 584 -12.76 12.16 -2.36
N ASN A 585 -12.48 12.02 -1.07
CA ASN A 585 -13.50 12.01 -0.02
C ASN A 585 -13.11 12.95 1.13
N TYR A 586 -14.06 13.71 1.65
CA TYR A 586 -13.89 14.61 2.80
C TYR A 586 -12.68 15.54 2.68
N CYS A 587 -12.38 16.00 1.46
CA CYS A 587 -11.23 16.87 1.23
C CYS A 587 -11.62 18.34 1.29
N LYS A 588 -10.69 19.22 1.67
CA LYS A 588 -10.88 20.67 1.56
C LYS A 588 -9.77 21.32 0.74
N ASN A 589 -10.14 22.31 -0.07
CA ASN A 589 -9.20 23.11 -0.86
C ASN A 589 -8.34 22.22 -1.79
N LEU A 590 -9.00 21.45 -2.66
CA LEU A 590 -8.32 20.71 -3.73
C LEU A 590 -7.96 21.64 -4.88
N MET A 591 -6.73 21.56 -5.40
CA MET A 591 -6.28 22.40 -6.52
C MET A 591 -5.63 21.58 -7.63
N TYR A 592 -6.04 21.83 -8.87
CA TYR A 592 -5.31 21.49 -10.09
C TYR A 592 -4.79 22.78 -10.75
N ASP A 593 -3.52 22.78 -11.16
CA ASP A 593 -2.90 23.87 -11.92
C ASP A 593 -1.99 23.28 -13.00
N GLY A 594 -2.25 23.55 -14.28
CA GLY A 594 -1.41 23.01 -15.36
C GLY A 594 -1.58 21.50 -15.59
N CYS A 595 -2.69 20.90 -15.17
CA CYS A 595 -2.88 19.45 -15.20
C CYS A 595 -3.55 18.96 -16.50
N SER A 596 -3.19 17.76 -16.95
CA SER A 596 -3.85 17.05 -18.06
C SER A 596 -4.31 15.67 -17.60
N PHE A 597 -5.57 15.58 -17.17
CA PHE A 597 -6.16 14.38 -16.55
C PHE A 597 -7.51 14.00 -17.16
N SER A 598 -7.93 12.75 -17.01
CA SER A 598 -9.21 12.23 -17.51
C SER A 598 -10.41 12.81 -16.76
N ARG A 599 -10.21 13.24 -15.51
CA ARG A 599 -11.23 13.92 -14.70
C ARG A 599 -10.66 14.73 -13.55
N PHE A 600 -11.54 15.58 -13.01
CA PHE A 600 -11.54 15.97 -11.60
C PHE A 600 -12.71 15.25 -10.90
N ASP A 601 -12.48 14.64 -9.74
CA ASP A 601 -13.53 13.98 -8.95
C ASP A 601 -13.54 14.49 -7.52
N ALA A 602 -14.60 15.20 -7.17
CA ALA A 602 -15.08 15.28 -5.80
C ALA A 602 -16.08 14.15 -5.57
N HIS A 603 -15.70 13.13 -4.79
CA HIS A 603 -16.50 11.91 -4.64
C HIS A 603 -17.55 12.01 -3.54
N MET A 604 -17.15 12.52 -2.36
CA MET A 604 -18.00 12.61 -1.18
C MET A 604 -17.51 13.73 -0.27
N GLY A 605 -18.33 14.76 -0.04
CA GLY A 605 -18.07 15.78 0.97
C GLY A 605 -16.82 16.63 0.79
N VAL A 606 -16.50 17.00 -0.46
CA VAL A 606 -15.42 17.96 -0.73
C VAL A 606 -15.89 19.38 -0.42
N ALA A 607 -15.01 20.25 0.08
CA ALA A 607 -15.31 21.67 0.22
C ALA A 607 -14.21 22.54 -0.37
N ASN A 608 -14.62 23.48 -1.23
CA ASN A 608 -13.75 24.29 -2.07
C ASN A 608 -12.87 23.48 -3.03
N ALA A 609 -12.84 23.90 -4.28
CA ALA A 609 -11.95 23.34 -5.28
C ALA A 609 -11.56 24.40 -6.32
N THR A 610 -10.33 24.31 -6.82
CA THR A 610 -9.83 25.15 -7.90
C THR A 610 -9.26 24.27 -9.00
N ILE A 611 -9.71 24.47 -10.24
CA ILE A 611 -9.15 23.84 -11.43
C ILE A 611 -8.73 24.97 -12.34
N ARG A 612 -7.43 25.10 -12.60
CA ARG A 612 -6.93 26.13 -13.49
C ARG A 612 -5.86 25.66 -14.46
N ASN A 613 -5.75 26.37 -15.60
CA ASN A 613 -4.73 26.11 -16.61
C ASN A 613 -4.68 24.64 -17.06
N SER A 614 -5.82 23.94 -17.05
CA SER A 614 -5.87 22.47 -17.11
C SER A 614 -6.67 21.97 -18.31
N THR A 615 -6.47 20.71 -18.68
CA THR A 615 -7.30 19.98 -19.64
C THR A 615 -7.87 18.73 -18.99
N LEU A 616 -9.20 18.61 -19.02
CA LEU A 616 -9.92 17.47 -18.47
C LEU A 616 -10.55 16.63 -19.58
N GLY A 617 -10.36 15.32 -19.49
CA GLY A 617 -10.77 14.35 -20.48
C GLY A 617 -12.27 14.01 -20.49
N TRP A 618 -12.60 12.84 -21.03
CA TRP A 618 -13.98 12.47 -21.40
C TRP A 618 -14.96 12.36 -20.23
N ILE A 619 -14.45 12.17 -19.00
CA ILE A 619 -15.28 12.13 -17.80
C ILE A 619 -15.56 13.55 -17.30
N GLY A 620 -14.62 14.49 -17.48
CA GLY A 620 -14.78 15.89 -17.13
C GLY A 620 -14.73 16.16 -15.63
N ILE A 621 -15.63 17.02 -15.15
CA ILE A 621 -15.67 17.47 -13.74
C ILE A 621 -16.85 16.81 -13.05
N ASN A 622 -16.57 15.92 -12.11
CA ASN A 622 -17.58 15.38 -11.19
C ASN A 622 -17.50 16.11 -9.86
N ALA A 623 -18.62 16.68 -9.43
CA ALA A 623 -18.69 17.51 -8.25
C ALA A 623 -19.76 17.03 -7.27
N ILE A 624 -19.38 16.92 -6.01
CA ILE A 624 -20.28 16.97 -4.86
C ILE A 624 -19.59 17.66 -3.70
N GLY A 625 -20.28 18.59 -3.04
CA GLY A 625 -19.62 19.32 -1.96
C GLY A 625 -20.29 20.59 -1.50
N SER A 626 -19.44 21.52 -1.07
CA SER A 626 -19.82 22.86 -0.62
C SER A 626 -18.70 23.88 -0.88
N GLY A 627 -19.00 25.15 -0.66
CA GLY A 627 -18.04 26.24 -0.80
C GLY A 627 -17.87 26.69 -2.26
N THR A 628 -16.67 27.15 -2.63
CA THR A 628 -16.42 27.70 -3.96
C THR A 628 -15.74 26.67 -4.86
N LEU A 629 -16.37 26.35 -6.00
CA LEU A 629 -15.70 25.65 -7.11
C LEU A 629 -15.31 26.69 -8.17
N LEU A 630 -14.02 26.98 -8.25
CA LEU A 630 -13.44 27.86 -9.27
C LEU A 630 -12.85 27.02 -10.40
N ILE A 631 -13.24 27.32 -11.64
CA ILE A 631 -12.72 26.69 -12.85
C ILE A 631 -12.28 27.82 -13.79
N GLU A 632 -10.98 27.91 -14.06
CA GLU A 632 -10.41 29.03 -14.80
C GLU A 632 -9.41 28.57 -15.87
N ASN A 633 -9.41 29.18 -17.07
CA ASN A 633 -8.47 28.85 -18.14
C ASN A 633 -8.35 27.34 -18.39
N THR A 634 -9.48 26.65 -18.51
CA THR A 634 -9.54 25.18 -18.52
C THR A 634 -10.41 24.67 -19.66
N THR A 635 -9.95 23.60 -20.32
CA THR A 635 -10.73 22.85 -21.31
C THR A 635 -11.28 21.59 -20.68
N SER A 636 -12.58 21.31 -20.87
CA SER A 636 -13.22 20.08 -20.38
C SER A 636 -13.95 19.35 -21.51
N ASN A 637 -13.72 18.04 -21.60
CA ASN A 637 -14.27 17.16 -22.65
C ASN A 637 -15.40 16.24 -22.14
N GLY A 638 -15.95 16.53 -20.95
CA GLY A 638 -17.05 15.77 -20.34
C GLY A 638 -18.36 15.81 -21.14
N SER A 639 -19.35 14.99 -20.78
CA SER A 639 -20.70 15.09 -21.37
C SER A 639 -21.46 16.34 -20.92
N THR A 640 -21.13 16.86 -19.74
CA THR A 640 -21.52 18.17 -19.24
C THR A 640 -20.26 18.91 -18.78
N PHE A 641 -20.33 20.23 -18.61
CA PHE A 641 -19.16 20.98 -18.16
C PHE A 641 -18.82 20.68 -16.70
N VAL A 642 -19.82 20.73 -15.82
CA VAL A 642 -19.78 20.25 -14.44
C VAL A 642 -20.92 19.26 -14.23
N ASN A 643 -20.62 18.05 -13.77
CA ASN A 643 -21.60 17.03 -13.42
C ASN A 643 -21.75 16.95 -11.90
N LEU A 644 -22.91 17.36 -11.39
CA LEU A 644 -23.28 17.18 -9.98
C LEU A 644 -23.69 15.73 -9.75
N ARG A 645 -22.98 15.05 -8.85
CA ARG A 645 -23.10 13.60 -8.67
C ARG A 645 -24.45 13.17 -8.11
N SER A 646 -25.28 12.57 -8.96
CA SER A 646 -26.62 12.11 -8.63
C SER A 646 -26.70 11.04 -7.55
N ASP A 647 -25.69 10.16 -7.47
CA ASP A 647 -25.66 9.07 -6.49
C ASP A 647 -25.52 9.57 -5.04
N TYR A 648 -25.19 10.85 -4.88
CA TYR A 648 -25.15 11.55 -3.61
C TYR A 648 -25.95 12.86 -3.68
N GLY A 649 -27.10 12.86 -4.36
CA GLY A 649 -28.05 13.97 -4.29
C GLY A 649 -27.69 15.20 -5.12
N ALA A 650 -26.75 15.07 -6.05
CA ALA A 650 -26.38 16.13 -7.00
C ALA A 650 -26.14 17.48 -6.30
N THR A 651 -25.39 17.45 -5.19
CA THR A 651 -25.28 18.60 -4.28
C THR A 651 -23.99 19.41 -4.47
N TRP A 652 -24.09 20.74 -4.49
CA TRP A 652 -23.01 21.68 -4.27
C TRP A 652 -23.54 22.88 -3.47
N GLU A 653 -23.35 22.91 -2.15
CA GLU A 653 -23.80 24.03 -1.30
C GLU A 653 -22.79 25.18 -1.33
N GLY A 654 -22.94 26.09 -2.28
CA GLY A 654 -22.06 27.25 -2.44
C GLY A 654 -22.08 27.81 -3.86
N ASP A 655 -20.95 28.32 -4.33
CA ASP A 655 -20.87 29.00 -5.63
C ASP A 655 -20.00 28.22 -6.63
N ILE A 656 -20.36 28.32 -7.91
CA ILE A 656 -19.56 27.85 -9.04
C ILE A 656 -19.14 29.05 -9.88
N ILE A 657 -17.84 29.18 -10.13
CA ILE A 657 -17.25 30.27 -10.91
C ILE A 657 -16.48 29.67 -12.08
N ILE A 658 -16.84 30.08 -13.29
CA ILE A 658 -16.26 29.60 -14.55
C ILE A 658 -15.68 30.78 -15.30
N ARG A 659 -14.39 30.74 -15.62
CA ARG A 659 -13.66 31.85 -16.25
C ARG A 659 -12.77 31.39 -17.39
N ASN A 660 -12.86 32.00 -18.56
CA ASN A 660 -11.95 31.74 -19.68
C ASN A 660 -11.86 30.24 -20.05
N CYS A 661 -12.98 29.52 -20.02
CA CYS A 661 -13.00 28.07 -20.21
C CYS A 661 -13.53 27.65 -21.58
N VAL A 662 -13.13 26.46 -22.01
CA VAL A 662 -13.61 25.80 -23.22
C VAL A 662 -14.33 24.50 -22.85
N PHE A 663 -15.51 24.28 -23.41
CA PHE A 663 -16.26 23.05 -23.23
C PHE A 663 -16.44 22.34 -24.57
N ILE A 664 -15.97 21.09 -24.66
CA ILE A 664 -16.12 20.22 -25.83
C ILE A 664 -17.02 19.04 -25.43
N PRO A 665 -18.34 19.14 -25.61
CA PRO A 665 -19.28 18.15 -25.10
C PRO A 665 -19.00 16.74 -25.63
N ALA A 666 -18.89 15.79 -24.70
CA ALA A 666 -18.70 14.37 -24.97
C ALA A 666 -17.54 14.07 -25.94
N THR A 667 -16.42 14.79 -25.79
CA THR A 667 -15.26 14.68 -26.69
C THR A 667 -15.64 14.94 -28.16
N GLY A 668 -16.56 15.89 -28.41
CA GLY A 668 -16.99 16.29 -29.75
C GLY A 668 -17.97 15.32 -30.41
N ARG A 669 -18.56 14.37 -29.69
CA ARG A 669 -19.62 13.48 -30.23
C ARG A 669 -20.94 14.23 -30.41
N LYS A 670 -21.82 13.73 -31.30
CA LYS A 670 -23.16 14.28 -31.51
C LYS A 670 -24.00 14.18 -30.22
N ILE A 671 -24.23 15.30 -29.53
CA ILE A 671 -24.97 15.36 -28.25
C ILE A 671 -25.70 16.69 -28.06
N SER A 672 -26.77 16.70 -27.27
CA SER A 672 -27.34 17.94 -26.73
C SER A 672 -26.56 18.37 -25.49
N ALA A 673 -25.74 19.41 -25.62
CA ALA A 673 -24.88 19.88 -24.54
C ALA A 673 -25.66 20.48 -23.34
N SER A 674 -25.15 20.27 -22.14
CA SER A 674 -25.61 20.92 -20.91
C SER A 674 -24.41 21.34 -20.04
N LEU A 675 -24.49 22.50 -19.38
CA LEU A 675 -23.37 23.02 -18.59
C LEU A 675 -23.32 22.33 -17.22
N ILE A 676 -24.42 22.42 -16.47
CA ILE A 676 -24.57 21.77 -15.16
C ILE A 676 -25.43 20.51 -15.34
N GLY A 677 -24.77 19.37 -15.23
CA GLY A 677 -25.36 18.03 -15.27
C GLY A 677 -25.73 17.50 -13.89
N GLY A 678 -26.61 16.51 -13.86
CA GLY A 678 -27.01 15.80 -12.64
C GLY A 678 -28.44 15.29 -12.72
N SER A 679 -28.85 14.54 -11.70
CA SER A 679 -30.24 14.10 -11.52
C SER A 679 -30.59 13.99 -10.04
N HIS A 680 -31.75 14.51 -9.66
CA HIS A 680 -32.27 14.45 -8.30
C HIS A 680 -33.78 14.21 -8.37
N ASN A 681 -34.28 13.14 -7.75
CA ASN A 681 -35.70 12.78 -7.83
C ASN A 681 -36.52 13.17 -6.58
N ASP A 682 -35.90 13.82 -5.60
CA ASP A 682 -36.55 14.32 -4.38
C ASP A 682 -37.19 13.24 -3.49
N GLN A 683 -36.92 11.95 -3.75
CA GLN A 683 -37.54 10.80 -3.06
C GLN A 683 -36.59 10.05 -2.12
N HIS A 684 -35.29 10.33 -2.17
CA HIS A 684 -34.26 9.61 -1.42
C HIS A 684 -33.68 10.48 -0.31
N ASP A 685 -33.53 9.90 0.88
CA ASP A 685 -32.84 10.54 2.00
C ASP A 685 -31.33 10.33 1.86
N PHE A 686 -30.59 11.38 1.51
CA PHE A 686 -29.13 11.34 1.48
C PHE A 686 -28.49 11.50 2.86
N GLY A 687 -29.30 11.73 3.89
CA GLY A 687 -28.88 12.06 5.24
C GLY A 687 -28.53 13.53 5.40
N TYR A 688 -28.86 14.41 4.45
CA TYR A 688 -28.65 15.86 4.50
C TYR A 688 -29.50 16.59 3.44
N THR A 689 -29.72 17.90 3.62
CA THR A 689 -30.38 18.74 2.62
C THR A 689 -29.49 18.92 1.40
N CYS A 690 -30.01 18.61 0.21
CA CYS A 690 -29.28 18.74 -1.04
C CYS A 690 -29.46 20.14 -1.63
N TYR A 691 -28.39 20.67 -2.23
CA TYR A 691 -28.32 22.02 -2.79
C TYR A 691 -27.77 21.99 -4.20
N MET A 692 -28.37 22.70 -5.13
CA MET A 692 -27.65 23.19 -6.30
C MET A 692 -26.75 24.36 -5.89
N PRO A 693 -25.72 24.71 -6.70
CA PRO A 693 -24.97 25.94 -6.47
C PRO A 693 -25.91 27.14 -6.36
N LYS A 694 -25.74 27.96 -5.33
CA LYS A 694 -26.53 29.15 -5.07
C LYS A 694 -26.37 30.16 -6.20
N THR A 695 -25.11 30.46 -6.53
CA THR A 695 -24.74 31.34 -7.64
C THR A 695 -23.85 30.60 -8.62
N ILE A 696 -24.14 30.74 -9.91
CA ILE A 696 -23.24 30.34 -10.99
C ILE A 696 -22.80 31.60 -11.74
N THR A 697 -21.49 31.85 -11.81
CA THR A 697 -20.92 32.96 -12.56
C THR A 697 -20.08 32.42 -13.70
N ILE A 698 -20.37 32.84 -14.93
CA ILE A 698 -19.65 32.44 -16.14
C ILE A 698 -19.14 33.70 -16.85
N ASP A 699 -17.83 33.83 -17.02
CA ASP A 699 -17.18 34.92 -17.76
C ASP A 699 -16.13 34.38 -18.73
N GLY A 700 -16.34 34.58 -20.03
CA GLY A 700 -15.41 34.12 -21.07
C GLY A 700 -15.51 32.61 -21.24
N PHE A 701 -16.58 32.13 -21.86
CA PHE A 701 -16.83 30.70 -21.99
C PHE A 701 -17.18 30.33 -23.43
N HIS A 702 -16.45 29.37 -23.99
CA HIS A 702 -16.68 28.86 -25.34
C HIS A 702 -17.18 27.43 -25.29
N ILE A 703 -18.31 27.16 -25.96
CA ILE A 703 -18.91 25.84 -26.06
C ILE A 703 -18.76 25.36 -27.52
N ASP A 704 -17.95 24.32 -27.74
CA ASP A 704 -17.81 23.68 -29.05
C ASP A 704 -18.91 22.63 -29.26
N ASP A 705 -20.15 23.12 -29.44
CA ASP A 705 -21.35 22.32 -29.66
C ASP A 705 -21.62 22.03 -31.14
N ARG A 706 -20.64 22.18 -32.05
CA ARG A 706 -20.85 22.05 -33.51
C ARG A 706 -21.50 20.71 -33.92
N ASN A 707 -21.21 19.67 -33.15
CA ASN A 707 -21.74 18.32 -33.36
C ASN A 707 -22.98 18.14 -32.48
N HIS A 708 -24.11 18.64 -32.96
CA HIS A 708 -25.40 18.60 -32.25
C HIS A 708 -26.51 17.90 -33.05
N PRO A 709 -27.59 17.40 -32.40
CA PRO A 709 -28.80 16.92 -33.08
C PRO A 709 -29.47 17.98 -33.96
N ASP A 710 -30.28 17.53 -34.92
CA ASP A 710 -30.94 18.43 -35.88
C ASP A 710 -32.00 19.30 -35.19
N THR A 711 -32.62 18.77 -34.13
CA THR A 711 -33.59 19.47 -33.27
C THR A 711 -32.93 20.29 -32.16
N TYR A 712 -31.64 20.62 -32.30
CA TYR A 712 -30.89 21.31 -31.25
C TYR A 712 -31.15 22.81 -31.24
N GLU A 713 -31.69 23.30 -30.12
CA GLU A 713 -32.00 24.72 -29.90
C GLU A 713 -30.88 25.48 -29.20
N GLY A 714 -29.76 24.81 -28.88
CA GLY A 714 -28.64 25.37 -28.12
C GLY A 714 -28.39 24.65 -26.79
N PRO A 715 -27.26 24.96 -26.14
CA PRO A 715 -26.84 24.30 -24.91
C PRO A 715 -27.71 24.72 -23.73
N ALA A 716 -28.08 23.75 -22.88
CA ALA A 716 -28.79 24.04 -21.64
C ALA A 716 -27.83 24.48 -20.53
N ILE A 717 -28.22 25.47 -19.73
CA ILE A 717 -27.51 25.82 -18.49
C ILE A 717 -27.62 24.64 -17.51
N PHE A 718 -28.84 24.12 -17.33
CA PHE A 718 -29.11 22.96 -16.48
C PHE A 718 -29.66 21.80 -17.29
N ALA A 719 -29.11 20.61 -17.07
CA ALA A 719 -29.74 19.37 -17.51
C ALA A 719 -31.14 19.21 -16.90
N ASN A 720 -31.93 18.24 -17.37
CA ASN A 720 -33.20 17.91 -16.74
C ASN A 720 -32.98 17.06 -15.48
N PHE A 721 -32.84 17.72 -14.32
CA PHE A 721 -32.55 17.06 -13.05
C PHE A 721 -33.69 16.17 -12.56
N ASN A 722 -34.95 16.58 -12.79
CA ASN A 722 -36.13 15.81 -12.41
C ASN A 722 -37.23 15.90 -13.49
N ARG A 723 -37.39 14.84 -14.29
CA ARG A 723 -38.41 14.80 -15.37
C ARG A 723 -39.85 14.84 -14.87
N LYS A 724 -40.10 14.57 -13.58
CA LYS A 724 -41.46 14.54 -13.01
C LYS A 724 -41.88 15.89 -12.41
N ASN A 725 -40.93 16.73 -12.02
CA ASN A 725 -41.20 18.04 -11.43
C ASN A 725 -41.59 19.05 -12.53
N THR A 726 -42.86 19.02 -12.93
CA THR A 726 -43.39 19.76 -14.10
C THR A 726 -44.60 20.65 -13.78
N SER A 727 -45.06 20.65 -12.52
CA SER A 727 -46.18 21.47 -12.05
C SER A 727 -46.14 21.62 -10.53
N ASP A 728 -46.94 22.52 -9.96
CA ASP A 728 -47.01 22.77 -8.51
C ASP A 728 -47.57 21.56 -7.74
N ASN A 729 -48.13 20.57 -8.45
CA ASN A 729 -48.62 19.32 -7.89
C ASN A 729 -47.50 18.33 -7.52
N TYR A 730 -46.26 18.58 -7.96
CA TYR A 730 -45.14 17.71 -7.63
C TYR A 730 -44.67 17.95 -6.19
N VAL A 731 -44.65 16.89 -5.39
CA VAL A 731 -44.26 16.95 -3.97
C VAL A 731 -42.84 16.43 -3.78
N GLU A 732 -41.96 17.32 -3.29
CA GLU A 732 -40.61 16.96 -2.85
C GLU A 732 -40.68 16.33 -1.46
N LYS A 733 -40.37 15.02 -1.34
CA LYS A 733 -40.35 14.34 -0.04
C LYS A 733 -39.13 14.77 0.78
N TYR A 734 -38.00 14.93 0.09
CA TYR A 734 -36.76 15.49 0.63
C TYR A 734 -36.44 16.75 -0.19
N PRO A 735 -36.47 17.95 0.42
CA PRO A 735 -36.29 19.21 -0.31
C PRO A 735 -34.96 19.29 -1.06
N TYR A 736 -35.01 19.82 -2.27
CA TYR A 736 -33.83 20.13 -3.07
C TYR A 736 -33.74 21.63 -3.34
N VAL A 737 -32.77 22.29 -2.71
CA VAL A 737 -32.62 23.75 -2.80
C VAL A 737 -31.99 24.09 -4.16
N LYS A 738 -32.73 24.77 -5.01
CA LYS A 738 -32.34 25.07 -6.40
C LYS A 738 -31.48 26.33 -6.48
N THR A 739 -30.77 26.50 -7.59
CA THR A 739 -29.94 27.68 -7.87
C THR A 739 -30.79 28.94 -7.82
N GLU A 740 -30.28 30.00 -7.20
CA GLU A 740 -30.97 31.29 -7.14
C GLU A 740 -30.65 32.16 -8.35
N LYS A 741 -29.37 32.18 -8.76
CA LYS A 741 -28.87 33.14 -9.75
C LYS A 741 -27.81 32.55 -10.68
N VAL A 742 -27.91 32.89 -11.96
CA VAL A 742 -26.89 32.65 -12.99
C VAL A 742 -26.49 33.97 -13.63
N ILE A 743 -25.19 34.25 -13.68
CA ILE A 743 -24.60 35.44 -14.29
C ILE A 743 -23.77 34.98 -15.49
N LEU A 744 -24.10 35.47 -16.68
CA LEU A 744 -23.46 35.11 -17.95
C LEU A 744 -22.81 36.35 -18.56
N LYS A 745 -21.51 36.26 -18.83
CA LYS A 745 -20.73 37.28 -19.50
C LYS A 745 -19.82 36.61 -20.54
N ASN A 746 -19.72 37.19 -21.74
CA ASN A 746 -18.80 36.70 -22.77
C ASN A 746 -18.94 35.19 -23.10
N VAL A 747 -20.17 34.69 -23.24
CA VAL A 747 -20.44 33.28 -23.57
C VAL A 747 -20.67 33.13 -25.07
N SER A 748 -20.07 32.12 -25.69
CA SER A 748 -20.19 31.83 -27.13
C SER A 748 -20.38 30.34 -27.39
N THR A 749 -21.03 30.02 -28.52
CA THR A 749 -21.28 28.67 -29.01
C THR A 749 -20.74 28.53 -30.43
N ALA A 750 -20.19 27.36 -30.78
CA ALA A 750 -19.75 27.07 -32.14
C ALA A 750 -20.94 26.94 -33.11
N SER A 751 -22.10 26.49 -32.62
CA SER A 751 -23.35 26.39 -33.37
C SER A 751 -24.02 27.73 -33.68
N GLY A 752 -23.61 28.81 -32.99
CA GLY A 752 -24.29 30.11 -33.01
C GLY A 752 -25.66 30.12 -32.31
N LYS A 753 -26.07 29.01 -31.66
CA LYS A 753 -27.32 28.92 -30.91
C LYS A 753 -27.19 29.57 -29.53
N PRO A 754 -28.24 30.22 -29.00
CA PRO A 754 -28.21 30.79 -27.67
C PRO A 754 -28.24 29.70 -26.58
N LEU A 755 -27.84 30.07 -25.36
CA LEU A 755 -28.05 29.22 -24.18
C LEU A 755 -29.54 29.22 -23.81
N ARG A 756 -30.03 28.06 -23.36
CA ARG A 756 -31.38 27.87 -22.82
C ARG A 756 -31.31 27.45 -21.36
N THR A 757 -32.38 27.66 -20.60
CA THR A 757 -32.40 27.32 -19.17
C THR A 757 -32.27 25.80 -18.93
N SER A 758 -33.23 25.02 -19.43
CA SER A 758 -33.30 23.56 -19.30
C SER A 758 -34.38 22.99 -20.22
N ASP A 759 -34.38 21.67 -20.45
CA ASP A 759 -35.53 20.95 -21.02
C ASP A 759 -36.72 20.90 -20.03
N ASN A 760 -36.47 21.13 -18.74
CA ASN A 760 -37.52 21.28 -17.73
C ASN A 760 -37.54 22.71 -17.20
N THR A 761 -38.17 23.61 -17.94
CA THR A 761 -38.27 25.03 -17.58
C THR A 761 -39.05 25.25 -16.28
N TYR A 762 -40.02 24.40 -15.98
CA TYR A 762 -40.85 24.52 -14.78
C TYR A 762 -40.02 24.38 -13.50
N MET A 763 -39.14 23.37 -13.43
CA MET A 763 -38.26 23.17 -12.26
C MET A 763 -37.38 24.39 -11.97
N PHE A 764 -36.98 25.13 -13.02
CA PHE A 764 -36.08 26.28 -12.93
C PHE A 764 -36.78 27.62 -13.15
N LYS A 765 -38.12 27.69 -12.97
CA LYS A 765 -38.92 28.90 -13.23
C LYS A 765 -38.51 30.11 -12.40
N ASP A 766 -37.93 29.88 -11.21
CA ASP A 766 -37.54 30.92 -10.26
C ASP A 766 -36.06 31.32 -10.35
N VAL A 767 -35.27 30.70 -11.23
CA VAL A 767 -33.84 31.01 -11.39
C VAL A 767 -33.67 32.35 -12.11
N LYS A 768 -32.96 33.30 -11.51
CA LYS A 768 -32.65 34.59 -12.13
C LYS A 768 -31.43 34.47 -13.03
N ILE A 769 -31.64 34.52 -14.35
CA ILE A 769 -30.57 34.53 -15.35
C ILE A 769 -30.30 35.97 -15.79
N THR A 770 -29.06 36.43 -15.65
CA THR A 770 -28.62 37.76 -16.05
C THR A 770 -27.52 37.66 -17.09
N PHE A 771 -27.74 38.30 -18.25
CA PHE A 771 -26.70 38.52 -19.25
C PHE A 771 -26.06 39.88 -18.98
N VAL A 772 -24.73 39.89 -18.84
CA VAL A 772 -23.95 41.11 -18.68
C VAL A 772 -23.34 41.41 -20.05
N ASP A 773 -23.81 42.50 -20.67
CA ASP A 773 -23.30 42.96 -21.96
C ASP A 773 -21.81 43.34 -21.85
N LYS A 774 -21.11 43.27 -23.00
CA LYS A 774 -19.75 43.80 -23.11
C LYS A 774 -19.84 45.33 -23.11
N ASP A 775 -19.50 45.96 -21.98
CA ASP A 775 -19.06 47.36 -21.98
C ASP A 775 -17.73 47.51 -22.74
#